data_AF-A0A6A6SJ95-F1
#
_entry.id   AF-A0A6A6SJ95-F1
#
_cell.length_a   1.000
_cell.length_b   1.000
_cell.length_c   1.000
_cell.angle_alpha   90.00
_cell.angle_beta   90.00
_cell.angle_gamma   90.00
#
_symmetry.space_group_name_H-M   'P 1'
#
loop_
_entity.id
_entity.type
_entity.pdbx_description
1 polymer ?
#
loop_
_entity_poly.entity_id
_entity_poly.type
_entity_poly.pdbx_seq_one_letter_code
_entity_poly.pdbx_strand_id
1 'polypeptide(L)'
;MRLLQLDDKGECSLVAFVGNKIPPYAILSHSWEADSNEVTFQDLMNGRGKDKPGYRKIRFCAEQAARDGLRFSWIDTCCIDKSSSAELQEAINSMFRWYQNAQRCYVYLSDVLRNSSDGDDLGLLRWKPAFRNSRWFTRGWTLQELIAPASVEFFSREEIYLGNKTSMEKTVQEITGIAIDALRGKPLSQFKTDERFMWAEKRETTREEDQAYCLLGIFDVQMPLLYGEGLKKAMRRLQKEIKESLVEESLLSEEQKQTLLDSLKFEQIGVRQMNIKNAHGKTCTWLLRKSEYLDWLDSTKRGEHHGFLWIKGKPGTGKSTLMKFALANARKTMHDKILISFFFNARGEDLEKSTTGTYRSLLLQLLKRLPFLRTVFDTLESPVPITGTDHQWSNETLKMLLEDAILSLGGYSVVCFIDALDECAEEQIRDMVSFFEHIDELAVSTGIHFQVCFSSRHYPHITIKNGLDLVLEGQEGHTQDITNYLESELKIGQSRIAQQVRSELQGKASGIFMWVVLVTGILNKEHDGGRIHALRRRIQEIPSDLHELFRNILTRDSQNRDELRLCIQWVLFAKQPLSPEQLYFAILSGVEPETVSIWDPGDIDRDVIEKFILNSSKGLTEITSTPQKVQFIHESVRDFLLKENGLSNIWPDLENCLEGQSHEHLKQCCINYLGVDIFATLKILKSPPRASTPQAANICKAVDTCLPFIEYATNNALYHANEAQAGGVPQKHFLESFPLPQWVQFDNLLQEHEVHRHSVDVSLLYLLGERNMPDLIKAYPYPTSCLEVEKEHYGCPVFAAMATGSKDAVKALLENLAAQPIENQHYEDNTIYKYYEECNQTEIGRDFTFSKGRTILSYSAEYGYKSIVSLILKGENMDIDSKDEMGQTPLSWAARKGHEAVVALLLDAGKVDVDSKDQNGQTPLWWAVRYRHKAVVALLLNTTKVDANLKDQYGQTPLSWAVQYRNEAVAKLLLDTGKVDVNSTDRNGQTPLSWAAWNGHEAVAKLLLDTGKVDVDSKDHEGQTPLLRAAQSGNVVVVEMLLATDKVDVNSTDQNGKAPLSWAAQQGHGTVVRLLLYIGKVNIDLKDRKGQTPLSWAAWNGHEAVAKLLLDTGKVDVNSTDQNGQTPLLWAAQKGHKKIVQLLLNTGKVNVNSTDQYGQTPLSRAAWGGYKAVVEMLLATGKVDVNSKDQDGQTPLSWAAQ
;
A
#
# COMPACT_ATOMS: atom_id res chain seq x y z
N MET A 1 40.20 8.69 -2.00
CA MET A 1 40.39 8.51 -0.54
C MET A 1 41.87 8.33 -0.23
N ARG A 2 42.39 8.87 0.88
CA ARG A 2 43.77 8.62 1.34
C ARG A 2 43.75 7.78 2.61
N LEU A 3 44.61 6.79 2.72
CA LEU A 3 44.76 5.93 3.90
C LEU A 3 46.17 6.05 4.47
N LEU A 4 46.31 5.88 5.77
CA LEU A 4 47.58 5.74 6.45
C LEU A 4 48.07 4.30 6.35
N GLN A 5 49.35 4.15 6.03
CA GLN A 5 50.06 2.88 6.07
C GLN A 5 51.20 2.98 7.08
N LEU A 6 51.32 1.98 7.94
CA LEU A 6 52.49 1.80 8.80
C LEU A 6 53.62 1.18 7.97
N ASP A 7 54.81 1.77 8.02
CA ASP A 7 56.01 1.21 7.41
C ASP A 7 56.77 0.28 8.38
N ASP A 8 57.80 -0.40 7.88
CA ASP A 8 58.61 -1.36 8.65
C ASP A 8 59.41 -0.70 9.79
N LYS A 9 59.45 0.64 9.86
CA LYS A 9 60.07 1.43 10.94
C LYS A 9 59.05 1.93 11.96
N GLY A 10 57.77 1.58 11.81
CA GLY A 10 56.68 2.03 12.66
C GLY A 10 56.22 3.46 12.37
N GLU A 11 56.52 3.99 11.19
CA GLU A 11 56.13 5.34 10.78
C GLU A 11 54.88 5.32 9.89
N CYS A 12 53.97 6.27 10.13
CA CYS A 12 52.75 6.41 9.34
C CYS A 12 52.97 7.29 8.11
N SER A 13 52.66 6.77 6.92
CA SER A 13 52.71 7.49 5.63
C SER A 13 51.36 7.45 4.92
N LEU A 14 51.03 8.48 4.13
CA LEU A 14 49.76 8.58 3.41
C LEU A 14 49.85 7.93 2.02
N VAL A 15 48.87 7.09 1.69
CA VAL A 15 48.72 6.44 0.38
C VAL A 15 47.36 6.81 -0.21
N ALA A 16 47.37 7.34 -1.43
CA ALA A 16 46.15 7.75 -2.14
C ALA A 16 45.58 6.61 -2.99
N PHE A 17 44.26 6.44 -2.91
CA PHE A 17 43.47 5.48 -3.70
C PHE A 17 42.42 6.22 -4.52
N VAL A 18 42.31 5.89 -5.81
CA VAL A 18 41.38 6.50 -6.78
C VAL A 18 40.41 5.42 -7.29
N GLY A 19 39.11 5.72 -7.30
CA GLY A 19 38.05 4.81 -7.76
C GLY A 19 37.55 3.79 -6.70
N ASN A 20 36.76 2.80 -7.14
CA ASN A 20 36.02 1.86 -6.26
C ASN A 20 36.88 0.73 -5.64
N LYS A 21 38.21 0.75 -5.77
CA LYS A 21 39.12 -0.30 -5.28
C LYS A 21 39.89 0.17 -4.03
N ILE A 22 39.16 0.43 -2.95
CA ILE A 22 39.75 0.82 -1.66
C ILE A 22 40.07 -0.47 -0.89
N PRO A 23 41.32 -0.70 -0.43
CA PRO A 23 41.68 -1.89 0.33
C PRO A 23 41.03 -1.87 1.72
N PRO A 24 40.88 -3.01 2.41
CA PRO A 24 40.36 -3.04 3.78
C PRO A 24 41.19 -2.17 4.72
N TYR A 25 40.50 -1.41 5.57
CA TYR A 25 41.12 -0.44 6.47
C TYR A 25 40.39 -0.37 7.81
N ALA A 26 41.12 0.05 8.84
CA ALA A 26 40.59 0.41 10.14
C ALA A 26 40.34 1.92 10.23
N ILE A 27 39.53 2.35 11.19
CA ILE A 27 39.31 3.77 11.49
C ILE A 27 39.65 4.04 12.95
N LEU A 28 40.23 5.22 13.22
CA LEU A 28 40.35 5.76 14.57
C LEU A 28 39.17 6.68 14.88
N SER A 29 38.43 6.36 15.91
CA SER A 29 37.41 7.23 16.51
C SER A 29 37.92 7.73 17.86
N HIS A 30 37.90 9.03 18.10
CA HIS A 30 38.48 9.60 19.33
C HIS A 30 38.03 11.05 19.61
N SER A 31 38.42 11.58 20.76
CA SER A 31 38.29 13.00 21.11
C SER A 31 39.67 13.65 21.33
N TRP A 32 39.88 14.87 20.83
CA TRP A 32 41.08 15.66 21.14
C TRP A 32 40.94 16.38 22.48
N GLU A 33 42.06 16.56 23.19
CA GLU A 33 42.08 17.31 24.46
C GLU A 33 42.22 18.82 24.22
N ALA A 34 43.04 19.22 23.25
CA ALA A 34 43.22 20.60 22.78
C ALA A 34 43.52 20.60 21.28
N ASP A 35 43.11 21.63 20.54
CA ASP A 35 43.31 21.73 19.08
C ASP A 35 44.81 21.71 18.69
N SER A 36 45.69 22.20 19.57
CA SER A 36 47.14 22.13 19.40
C SER A 36 47.70 20.70 19.39
N ASN A 37 46.94 19.73 19.89
CA ASN A 37 47.32 18.32 19.92
C ASN A 37 46.90 17.56 18.65
N GLU A 38 45.98 18.11 17.83
CA GLU A 38 45.50 17.48 16.60
C GLU A 38 46.62 17.40 15.56
N VAL A 39 46.87 16.19 15.04
CA VAL A 39 47.79 15.99 13.91
C VAL A 39 46.99 16.15 12.62
N THR A 40 47.33 17.20 11.87
CA THR A 40 46.65 17.56 10.62
C THR A 40 47.32 16.90 9.41
N PHE A 41 46.65 16.94 8.26
CA PHE A 41 47.22 16.50 6.98
C PHE A 41 48.55 17.20 6.67
N GLN A 42 48.63 18.52 6.89
CA GLN A 42 49.85 19.30 6.69
C GLN A 42 50.97 18.86 7.65
N ASP A 43 50.66 18.44 8.87
CA ASP A 43 51.67 17.96 9.81
C ASP A 43 52.30 16.65 9.36
N LEU A 44 51.51 15.73 8.79
CA LEU A 44 52.03 14.49 8.21
C LEU A 44 52.82 14.75 6.93
N MET A 45 52.32 15.60 6.03
CA MET A 45 53.00 15.94 4.78
C MET A 45 54.34 16.63 5.02
N ASN A 46 54.44 17.43 6.09
CA ASN A 46 55.68 18.13 6.48
C ASN A 46 56.56 17.31 7.43
N GLY A 47 56.20 16.07 7.77
CA GLY A 47 56.94 15.21 8.68
C GLY A 47 56.97 15.67 10.16
N ARG A 48 56.15 16.67 10.53
CA ARG A 48 56.09 17.26 11.88
C ARG A 48 55.00 16.65 12.77
N GLY A 49 54.27 15.64 12.28
CA GLY A 49 53.22 14.96 13.06
C GLY A 49 53.74 14.41 14.39
N LYS A 50 54.99 13.92 14.44
CA LYS A 50 55.63 13.33 15.64
C LYS A 50 55.84 14.34 16.77
N ASP A 51 55.90 15.63 16.45
CA ASP A 51 56.14 16.70 17.42
C ASP A 51 54.87 17.02 18.23
N LYS A 52 53.72 16.47 17.83
CA LYS A 52 52.43 16.70 18.48
C LYS A 52 52.04 15.55 19.40
N PRO A 53 51.52 15.84 20.61
CA PRO A 53 51.03 14.82 21.54
C PRO A 53 49.99 13.86 20.95
N GLY A 54 49.19 14.33 19.98
CA GLY A 54 48.17 13.52 19.33
C GLY A 54 48.68 12.38 18.44
N TYR A 55 49.96 12.40 18.05
CA TYR A 55 50.55 11.36 17.21
C TYR A 55 50.47 9.97 17.84
N ARG A 56 50.44 9.90 19.18
CA ARG A 56 50.27 8.63 19.90
C ARG A 56 48.98 7.92 19.51
N LYS A 57 47.87 8.65 19.32
CA LYS A 57 46.56 8.05 18.95
C LYS A 57 46.58 7.50 17.53
N ILE A 58 47.23 8.23 16.61
CA ILE A 58 47.44 7.78 15.23
C ILE A 58 48.26 6.48 15.21
N ARG A 59 49.37 6.46 15.95
CA ARG A 59 50.23 5.29 16.05
C ARG A 59 49.50 4.09 16.66
N PHE A 60 48.74 4.31 17.74
CA PHE A 60 47.89 3.28 18.33
C PHE A 60 46.94 2.65 17.29
N CYS A 61 46.23 3.47 16.50
CA CYS A 61 45.32 2.96 15.48
C CYS A 61 46.04 2.11 14.44
N ALA A 62 47.20 2.55 13.96
CA ALA A 62 47.97 1.84 12.94
C ALA A 62 48.56 0.53 13.48
N GLU A 63 49.08 0.53 14.71
CA GLU A 63 49.58 -0.67 15.39
C GLU A 63 48.46 -1.68 15.67
N GLN A 64 47.30 -1.21 16.15
CA GLN A 64 46.15 -2.07 16.40
C GLN A 64 45.55 -2.63 15.11
N ALA A 65 45.49 -1.82 14.04
CA ALA A 65 45.15 -2.29 12.70
C ALA A 65 46.08 -3.43 12.25
N ALA A 66 47.39 -3.26 12.42
CA ALA A 66 48.36 -4.29 12.06
C ALA A 66 48.19 -5.59 12.85
N ARG A 67 47.90 -5.51 14.17
CA ARG A 67 47.59 -6.68 15.01
C ARG A 67 46.35 -7.44 14.52
N ASP A 68 45.36 -6.72 14.02
CA ASP A 68 44.11 -7.28 13.49
C ASP A 68 44.19 -7.65 12.00
N GLY A 69 45.38 -7.64 11.40
CA GLY A 69 45.63 -8.04 10.02
C GLY A 69 45.29 -6.99 8.96
N LEU A 70 45.09 -5.73 9.37
CA LEU A 70 44.80 -4.60 8.49
C LEU A 70 46.06 -3.78 8.22
N ARG A 71 46.39 -3.61 6.94
CA ARG A 71 47.57 -2.82 6.51
C ARG A 71 47.32 -1.31 6.54
N PHE A 72 46.07 -0.89 6.47
CA PHE A 72 45.71 0.51 6.31
C PHE A 72 44.78 0.99 7.42
N SER A 73 44.91 2.26 7.79
CA SER A 73 43.99 2.95 8.69
C SER A 73 43.56 4.29 8.11
N TRP A 74 42.41 4.80 8.53
CA TRP A 74 41.89 6.11 8.12
C TRP A 74 41.55 6.94 9.34
N ILE A 75 41.99 8.19 9.33
CA ILE A 75 41.83 9.14 10.42
C ILE A 75 41.51 10.49 9.78
N ASP A 76 40.34 11.04 10.08
CA ASP A 76 39.76 12.24 9.45
C ASP A 76 40.72 13.44 9.49
N THR A 77 41.42 13.63 10.61
CA THR A 77 42.27 14.81 10.83
C THR A 77 43.47 14.89 9.92
N CYS A 78 44.02 13.74 9.51
CA CYS A 78 45.26 13.67 8.76
C CYS A 78 45.13 12.98 7.40
N CYS A 79 44.03 12.29 7.12
CA CYS A 79 43.72 11.75 5.79
C CYS A 79 42.98 12.74 4.89
N ILE A 80 42.31 13.75 5.45
CA ILE A 80 41.59 14.79 4.71
C ILE A 80 42.40 16.08 4.72
N ASP A 81 42.60 16.70 3.55
CA ASP A 81 43.11 18.07 3.50
C ASP A 81 42.00 19.08 3.79
N LYS A 82 41.84 19.43 5.07
CA LYS A 82 40.86 20.42 5.54
C LYS A 82 41.08 21.84 5.00
N SER A 83 42.22 22.12 4.35
CA SER A 83 42.47 23.42 3.69
C SER A 83 41.79 23.54 2.32
N SER A 84 41.46 22.40 1.70
CA SER A 84 40.70 22.35 0.45
C SER A 84 39.20 22.29 0.76
N SER A 85 38.47 23.37 0.45
CA SER A 85 37.01 23.40 0.67
C SER A 85 36.27 22.33 -0.13
N ALA A 86 36.73 22.02 -1.34
CA ALA A 86 36.17 20.97 -2.18
C ALA A 86 36.36 19.58 -1.56
N GLU A 87 37.57 19.30 -1.06
CA GLU A 87 37.85 18.00 -0.43
C GLU A 87 37.14 17.87 0.91
N LEU A 88 37.09 18.93 1.72
CA LEU A 88 36.35 18.95 2.98
C LEU A 88 34.86 18.69 2.76
N GLN A 89 34.28 19.30 1.73
CA GLN A 89 32.87 19.10 1.38
C GLN A 89 32.58 17.68 0.87
N GLU A 90 33.41 17.14 -0.01
CA GLU A 90 33.28 15.75 -0.48
C GLU A 90 33.45 14.75 0.66
N ALA A 91 34.42 15.01 1.56
CA ALA A 91 34.72 14.16 2.69
C ALA A 91 33.58 14.10 3.71
N ILE A 92 33.00 15.24 4.08
CA ILE A 92 31.88 15.27 5.03
C ILE A 92 30.64 14.59 4.44
N ASN A 93 30.29 14.84 3.17
CA ASN A 93 29.15 14.18 2.52
C ASN A 93 29.36 12.67 2.32
N SER A 94 30.61 12.19 2.27
CA SER A 94 30.94 10.77 2.10
C SER A 94 31.30 10.05 3.40
N MET A 95 31.34 10.76 4.53
CA MET A 95 31.99 10.29 5.76
C MET A 95 31.31 9.04 6.34
N PHE A 96 29.98 9.01 6.36
CA PHE A 96 29.20 7.86 6.82
C PHE A 96 29.51 6.60 6.03
N ARG A 97 29.61 6.72 4.70
CA ARG A 97 29.96 5.62 3.81
C ARG A 97 31.39 5.13 4.07
N TRP A 98 32.32 6.01 4.42
CA TRP A 98 33.67 5.59 4.82
C TRP A 98 33.65 4.83 6.14
N TYR A 99 32.90 5.30 7.15
CA TYR A 99 32.70 4.56 8.39
C TYR A 99 32.03 3.19 8.17
N GLN A 100 31.01 3.13 7.32
CA GLN A 100 30.28 1.89 7.01
C GLN A 100 31.15 0.84 6.30
N ASN A 101 32.05 1.27 5.42
CA ASN A 101 32.95 0.38 4.67
C ASN A 101 34.22 0.00 5.43
N ALA A 102 34.47 0.58 6.60
CA ALA A 102 35.61 0.23 7.43
C ALA A 102 35.42 -1.17 8.04
N GLN A 103 36.48 -1.97 8.06
CA GLN A 103 36.42 -3.33 8.61
C GLN A 103 36.39 -3.30 10.15
N ARG A 104 37.04 -2.31 10.76
CA ARG A 104 37.06 -2.08 12.21
C ARG A 104 37.11 -0.59 12.55
N CYS A 105 36.39 -0.19 13.59
CA CYS A 105 36.47 1.13 14.18
C CYS A 105 37.03 1.01 15.61
N TYR A 106 38.20 1.59 15.86
CA TYR A 106 38.83 1.61 17.18
C TYR A 106 38.53 2.93 17.88
N VAL A 107 37.77 2.86 18.96
CA VAL A 107 37.40 4.00 19.79
C VAL A 107 38.44 4.18 20.90
N TYR A 108 39.22 5.25 20.83
CA TYR A 108 40.24 5.58 21.83
C TYR A 108 39.67 6.58 22.85
N LEU A 109 39.41 6.10 24.07
CA LEU A 109 38.83 6.87 25.17
C LEU A 109 39.92 7.43 26.08
N SER A 110 40.42 8.63 25.78
CA SER A 110 41.51 9.27 26.55
C SER A 110 41.14 9.63 28.00
N ASP A 111 39.86 9.65 28.33
CA ASP A 111 39.32 9.96 29.66
C ASP A 111 38.92 8.73 30.49
N VAL A 112 39.12 7.52 29.96
CA VAL A 112 38.85 6.26 30.66
C VAL A 112 40.18 5.58 30.99
N LEU A 113 40.49 5.50 32.29
CA LEU A 113 41.68 4.84 32.81
C LEU A 113 41.40 3.37 33.14
N ARG A 114 42.31 2.48 32.78
CA ARG A 114 42.32 1.08 33.21
C ARG A 114 43.73 0.66 33.61
N ASN A 115 43.92 0.25 34.86
CA ASN A 115 45.22 -0.22 35.35
C ASN A 115 45.41 -1.71 35.01
N SER A 116 46.63 -2.10 34.64
CA SER A 116 46.99 -3.51 34.35
C SER A 116 46.92 -4.43 35.58
N SER A 117 46.79 -3.87 36.79
CA SER A 117 46.60 -4.61 38.05
C SER A 117 45.14 -4.93 38.38
N ASP A 118 44.17 -4.38 37.63
CA ASP A 118 42.75 -4.72 37.77
C ASP A 118 42.50 -6.06 37.06
N GLY A 119 42.97 -7.14 37.69
CA GLY A 119 42.63 -8.52 37.32
C GLY A 119 41.14 -8.80 37.50
N ASP A 120 40.67 -9.91 36.94
CA ASP A 120 39.28 -10.42 36.88
C ASP A 120 38.59 -10.58 38.26
N ASP A 121 38.48 -9.50 39.04
CA ASP A 121 37.77 -9.48 40.30
C ASP A 121 36.32 -9.11 40.04
N LEU A 122 35.45 -10.09 40.28
CA LEU A 122 34.09 -10.26 39.77
C LEU A 122 33.03 -9.29 40.33
N GLY A 123 33.41 -8.07 40.72
CA GLY A 123 32.49 -7.17 41.41
C GLY A 123 32.48 -5.69 40.99
N LEU A 124 33.64 -5.07 40.72
CA LEU A 124 33.73 -3.61 40.60
C LEU A 124 34.75 -3.20 39.53
N LEU A 125 34.41 -3.37 38.25
CA LEU A 125 35.19 -2.78 37.15
C LEU A 125 35.13 -1.25 37.25
N ARG A 126 36.14 -0.64 37.89
CA ARG A 126 36.23 0.81 38.19
C ARG A 126 36.16 1.71 36.96
N TRP A 127 36.47 1.19 35.78
CA TRP A 127 36.40 1.94 34.52
C TRP A 127 34.97 2.10 33.99
N LYS A 128 33.99 1.26 34.39
CA LYS A 128 32.62 1.32 33.86
C LYS A 128 31.92 2.67 34.12
N PRO A 129 32.00 3.29 35.31
CA PRO A 129 31.49 4.65 35.52
C PRO A 129 32.20 5.69 34.64
N ALA A 130 33.53 5.60 34.49
CA ALA A 130 34.30 6.50 33.64
C ALA A 130 33.91 6.36 32.15
N PHE A 131 33.65 5.14 31.68
CA PHE A 131 33.14 4.86 30.34
C PHE A 131 31.79 5.52 30.10
N ARG A 132 30.85 5.38 31.05
CA ARG A 132 29.50 5.98 30.94
C ARG A 132 29.52 7.51 30.87
N ASN A 133 30.54 8.12 31.49
CA ASN A 133 30.74 9.57 31.52
C ASN A 133 31.79 10.05 30.50
N SER A 134 32.23 9.19 29.58
CA SER A 134 33.25 9.59 28.61
C SER A 134 32.72 10.67 27.67
N ARG A 135 33.54 11.71 27.46
CA ARG A 135 33.30 12.81 26.52
C ARG A 135 33.16 12.34 25.07
N TRP A 136 33.57 11.11 24.76
CA TRP A 136 33.38 10.55 23.44
C TRP A 136 31.91 10.40 23.07
N PHE A 137 31.04 10.06 24.03
CA PHE A 137 29.60 9.89 23.78
C PHE A 137 28.85 11.21 23.58
N THR A 138 29.43 12.33 24.01
CA THR A 138 28.83 13.67 23.90
C THR A 138 29.32 14.44 22.69
N ARG A 139 30.19 13.90 21.84
CA ARG A 139 30.68 14.59 20.62
C ARG A 139 29.76 14.30 19.44
N GLY A 140 29.43 15.31 18.63
CA GLY A 140 28.51 15.18 17.48
C GLY A 140 28.96 14.15 16.45
N TRP A 141 30.19 14.28 15.95
CA TRP A 141 30.74 13.41 14.90
C TRP A 141 30.87 11.93 15.28
N THR A 142 31.01 11.62 16.58
CA THR A 142 31.12 10.23 17.04
C THR A 142 29.81 9.45 16.91
N LEU A 143 28.69 10.14 16.59
CA LEU A 143 27.41 9.49 16.30
C LEU A 143 27.53 8.58 15.07
N GLN A 144 28.08 9.11 13.98
CA GLN A 144 28.29 8.34 12.75
C GLN A 144 29.35 7.25 12.96
N GLU A 145 30.40 7.54 13.73
CA GLU A 145 31.48 6.60 14.08
C GLU A 145 30.99 5.41 14.92
N LEU A 146 29.88 5.56 15.66
CA LEU A 146 29.25 4.51 16.44
C LEU A 146 28.26 3.67 15.62
N ILE A 147 27.42 4.34 14.84
CA ILE A 147 26.30 3.70 14.12
C ILE A 147 26.79 3.02 12.84
N ALA A 148 27.56 3.71 12.01
CA ALA A 148 27.86 3.27 10.65
C ALA A 148 28.74 2.00 10.58
N PRO A 149 29.83 1.85 11.36
CA PRO A 149 30.70 0.67 11.24
C PRO A 149 30.03 -0.60 11.76
N ALA A 150 30.26 -1.72 11.08
CA ALA A 150 29.80 -3.04 11.54
C ALA A 150 30.49 -3.48 12.84
N SER A 151 31.76 -3.09 13.05
CA SER A 151 32.54 -3.37 14.26
C SER A 151 33.06 -2.09 14.89
N VAL A 152 32.79 -1.90 16.19
CA VAL A 152 33.28 -0.78 17.02
C VAL A 152 33.83 -1.34 18.32
N GLU A 153 35.10 -1.06 18.59
CA GLU A 153 35.87 -1.60 19.71
C GLU A 153 36.40 -0.47 20.59
N PHE A 154 36.17 -0.56 21.90
CA PHE A 154 36.51 0.50 22.86
C PHE A 154 37.83 0.19 23.56
N PHE A 155 38.72 1.18 23.61
CA PHE A 155 40.02 1.11 24.27
C PHE A 155 40.17 2.26 25.27
N SER A 156 40.79 1.96 26.41
CA SER A 156 41.18 2.94 27.43
C SER A 156 42.36 3.80 26.99
N ARG A 157 42.67 4.83 27.78
CA ARG A 157 43.86 5.67 27.62
C ARG A 157 45.16 4.86 27.61
N GLU A 158 45.23 3.77 28.36
CA GLU A 158 46.36 2.85 28.41
C GLU A 158 46.39 1.85 27.24
N GLU A 159 45.54 2.02 26.22
CA GLU A 159 45.45 1.16 25.04
C GLU A 159 44.95 -0.26 25.36
N ILE A 160 44.26 -0.43 26.49
CA ILE A 160 43.65 -1.70 26.92
C ILE A 160 42.22 -1.80 26.41
N TYR A 161 41.88 -2.92 25.78
CA TYR A 161 40.55 -3.26 25.30
C TYR A 161 39.51 -3.31 26.43
N LEU A 162 38.39 -2.61 26.28
CA LEU A 162 37.31 -2.51 27.27
C LEU A 162 36.07 -3.34 26.89
N GLY A 163 35.86 -3.56 25.59
CA GLY A 163 34.70 -4.25 25.04
C GLY A 163 34.39 -3.75 23.62
N ASN A 164 33.35 -4.30 23.00
CA ASN A 164 32.85 -3.87 21.69
C ASN A 164 31.36 -3.48 21.75
N LYS A 165 30.88 -2.80 20.69
CA LYS A 165 29.50 -2.34 20.53
C LYS A 165 28.46 -3.43 20.81
N THR A 166 28.69 -4.67 20.37
CA THR A 166 27.77 -5.79 20.62
C THR A 166 27.77 -6.23 22.08
N SER A 167 28.95 -6.43 22.68
CA SER A 167 29.09 -6.84 24.09
C SER A 167 28.59 -5.79 25.08
N MET A 168 28.53 -4.52 24.66
CA MET A 168 28.17 -3.37 25.50
C MET A 168 26.86 -2.69 25.05
N GLU A 169 26.08 -3.31 24.16
CA GLU A 169 24.93 -2.68 23.47
C GLU A 169 23.91 -2.04 24.43
N LYS A 170 23.61 -2.69 25.56
CA LYS A 170 22.70 -2.15 26.59
C LYS A 170 23.27 -0.89 27.24
N THR A 171 24.55 -0.91 27.59
CA THR A 171 25.23 0.25 28.19
C THR A 171 25.33 1.40 27.19
N VAL A 172 25.61 1.11 25.93
CA VAL A 172 25.67 2.12 24.87
C VAL A 172 24.27 2.72 24.62
N GLN A 173 23.22 1.91 24.53
CA GLN A 173 21.83 2.39 24.42
C GLN A 173 21.46 3.28 25.61
N GLU A 174 21.76 2.86 26.85
CA GLU A 174 21.48 3.64 28.06
C GLU A 174 22.18 5.02 28.06
N ILE A 175 23.40 5.12 27.52
CA ILE A 175 24.15 6.37 27.43
C ILE A 175 23.59 7.27 26.31
N THR A 176 23.35 6.69 25.14
CA THR A 176 23.14 7.44 23.88
C THR A 176 21.68 7.60 23.46
N GLY A 177 20.77 6.76 23.98
CA GLY A 177 19.38 6.69 23.53
C GLY A 177 19.19 6.00 22.17
N ILE A 178 20.25 5.52 21.54
CA ILE A 178 20.18 4.84 20.23
C ILE A 178 19.58 3.44 20.41
N ALA A 179 18.57 3.10 19.61
CA ALA A 179 17.94 1.78 19.64
C ALA A 179 18.96 0.65 19.42
N ILE A 180 18.83 -0.45 20.17
CA ILE A 180 19.70 -1.64 20.01
C ILE A 180 19.68 -2.14 18.56
N ASP A 181 18.51 -2.11 17.91
CA ASP A 181 18.35 -2.49 16.51
C ASP A 181 19.23 -1.64 15.57
N ALA A 182 19.33 -0.32 15.81
CA ALA A 182 20.20 0.56 15.04
C ALA A 182 21.68 0.25 15.30
N LEU A 183 22.06 -0.03 16.56
CA LEU A 183 23.42 -0.44 16.93
C LEU A 183 23.84 -1.77 16.27
N ARG A 184 22.88 -2.67 16.05
CA ARG A 184 23.05 -3.97 15.37
C ARG A 184 23.03 -3.88 13.83
N GLY A 185 22.83 -2.70 13.27
CA GLY A 185 22.92 -2.47 11.81
C GLY A 185 21.61 -2.63 11.05
N LYS A 186 20.44 -2.52 11.71
CA LYS A 186 19.15 -2.40 11.01
C LYS A 186 19.15 -1.14 10.13
N PRO A 187 18.58 -1.16 8.92
CA PRO A 187 18.58 0.00 8.02
C PRO A 187 18.02 1.26 8.71
N LEU A 188 18.74 2.39 8.62
CA LEU A 188 18.36 3.62 9.32
C LEU A 188 17.03 4.22 8.83
N SER A 189 16.60 3.90 7.60
CA SER A 189 15.30 4.28 7.04
C SER A 189 14.10 3.66 7.80
N GLN A 190 14.31 2.60 8.60
CA GLN A 190 13.25 1.99 9.40
C GLN A 190 13.00 2.71 10.73
N PHE A 191 13.80 3.73 11.07
CA PHE A 191 13.64 4.54 12.28
C PHE A 191 13.03 5.89 11.94
N LYS A 192 12.09 6.34 12.77
CA LYS A 192 11.39 7.61 12.55
C LYS A 192 12.38 8.77 12.48
N THR A 193 12.05 9.78 11.67
CA THR A 193 12.90 10.97 11.51
C THR A 193 13.20 11.65 12.86
N ASP A 194 12.19 11.79 13.71
CA ASP A 194 12.36 12.38 15.05
C ASP A 194 13.26 11.54 15.95
N GLU A 195 13.13 10.21 15.90
CA GLU A 195 13.99 9.29 16.65
C GLU A 195 15.47 9.46 16.26
N ARG A 196 15.75 9.58 14.96
CA ARG A 196 17.10 9.80 14.44
C ARG A 196 17.67 11.17 14.85
N PHE A 197 16.83 12.21 14.91
CA PHE A 197 17.23 13.52 15.43
C PHE A 197 17.55 13.46 16.94
N MET A 198 16.78 12.69 17.72
CA MET A 198 17.01 12.54 19.16
C MET A 198 18.39 11.93 19.49
N TRP A 199 18.94 11.08 18.63
CA TRP A 199 20.28 10.50 18.83
C TRP A 199 21.43 11.54 18.84
N ALA A 200 21.17 12.74 18.31
CA ALA A 200 22.11 13.85 18.29
C ALA A 200 21.85 14.91 19.38
N GLU A 201 20.71 14.87 20.08
CA GLU A 201 20.27 15.95 20.98
C GLU A 201 21.26 16.21 22.13
N LYS A 202 21.87 15.15 22.68
CA LYS A 202 22.84 15.24 23.78
C LYS A 202 24.29 15.44 23.30
N ARG A 203 24.50 15.77 22.02
CA ARG A 203 25.82 15.86 21.41
C ARG A 203 26.20 17.30 21.10
N GLU A 204 27.48 17.60 21.30
CA GLU A 204 28.10 18.90 21.13
C GLU A 204 29.11 18.87 19.98
N THR A 205 29.19 19.97 19.25
CA THR A 205 30.13 20.17 18.14
C THR A 205 30.87 21.49 18.31
N THR A 206 32.09 21.58 17.76
CA THR A 206 32.92 22.79 17.87
C THR A 206 32.33 23.97 17.10
N ARG A 207 31.78 23.72 15.91
CA ARG A 207 31.01 24.71 15.14
C ARG A 207 29.53 24.41 15.28
N GLU A 208 28.72 25.46 15.31
CA GLU A 208 27.28 25.31 15.49
C GLU A 208 26.62 24.59 14.29
N GLU A 209 27.09 24.82 13.06
CA GLU A 209 26.55 24.16 11.87
C GLU A 209 26.89 22.66 11.79
N ASP A 210 27.97 22.23 12.44
CA ASP A 210 28.36 20.82 12.46
C ASP A 210 27.32 19.93 13.16
N GLN A 211 26.43 20.49 14.00
CA GLN A 211 25.30 19.75 14.56
C GLN A 211 24.33 19.27 13.46
N ALA A 212 24.21 20.01 12.35
CA ALA A 212 23.47 19.56 11.18
C ALA A 212 24.33 18.64 10.30
N TYR A 213 25.59 18.97 10.08
CA TYR A 213 26.44 18.20 9.16
C TYR A 213 26.80 16.80 9.69
N CYS A 214 26.85 16.61 11.01
CA CYS A 214 27.05 15.27 11.59
C CYS A 214 25.82 14.35 11.43
N LEU A 215 24.69 14.84 10.93
CA LEU A 215 23.47 14.06 10.67
C LEU A 215 23.31 13.64 9.21
N LEU A 216 24.12 14.18 8.28
CA LEU A 216 23.99 13.91 6.84
C LEU A 216 23.97 12.42 6.52
N GLY A 217 24.91 11.66 7.09
CA GLY A 217 24.97 10.22 6.95
C GLY A 217 23.84 9.42 7.59
N ILE A 218 23.24 9.96 8.66
CA ILE A 218 22.14 9.32 9.38
C ILE A 218 20.83 9.39 8.57
N PHE A 219 20.72 10.45 7.75
CA PHE A 219 19.58 10.69 6.88
C PHE A 219 19.84 10.38 5.40
N ASP A 220 21.06 9.93 5.05
CA ASP A 220 21.52 9.70 3.67
C ASP A 220 21.33 10.91 2.74
N VAL A 221 21.65 12.10 3.25
CA VAL A 221 21.49 13.38 2.56
C VAL A 221 22.85 13.98 2.22
N GLN A 222 22.92 14.63 1.05
CA GLN A 222 24.08 15.43 0.64
C GLN A 222 23.71 16.91 0.57
N MET A 223 24.53 17.78 1.15
CA MET A 223 24.31 19.22 1.06
C MET A 223 25.61 20.04 1.09
N PRO A 224 25.62 21.26 0.51
CA PRO A 224 26.76 22.15 0.62
C PRO A 224 27.09 22.61 2.05
N LEU A 225 28.38 22.65 2.40
CA LEU A 225 28.83 23.16 3.70
C LEU A 225 28.98 24.69 3.63
N LEU A 226 28.14 25.41 4.38
CA LEU A 226 28.14 26.87 4.45
C LEU A 226 28.45 27.34 5.88
N TYR A 227 29.72 27.29 6.26
CA TYR A 227 30.15 27.78 7.56
C TYR A 227 29.95 29.30 7.69
N GLY A 228 29.33 29.73 8.79
CA GLY A 228 28.91 31.11 9.05
C GLY A 228 27.42 31.37 8.79
N GLU A 229 26.64 30.38 8.34
CA GLU A 229 25.19 30.52 8.19
C GLU A 229 24.42 30.39 9.51
N GLY A 230 25.05 29.78 10.52
CA GLY A 230 24.48 29.50 11.84
C GLY A 230 23.57 28.27 11.88
N LEU A 231 23.46 27.65 13.06
CA LEU A 231 22.77 26.37 13.26
C LEU A 231 21.34 26.35 12.70
N LYS A 232 20.56 27.40 12.98
CA LYS A 232 19.14 27.47 12.56
C LYS A 232 18.96 27.45 11.04
N LYS A 233 19.93 27.92 10.26
CA LYS A 233 19.87 27.90 8.79
C LYS A 233 20.38 26.58 8.24
N ALA A 234 21.51 26.09 8.76
CA ALA A 234 22.04 24.77 8.42
C ALA A 234 21.02 23.66 8.70
N MET A 235 20.35 23.69 9.85
CA MET A 235 19.32 22.70 10.22
C MET A 235 18.07 22.81 9.35
N ARG A 236 17.64 24.02 8.98
CA ARG A 236 16.53 24.22 8.03
C ARG A 236 16.85 23.67 6.65
N ARG A 237 18.09 23.85 6.19
CA ARG A 237 18.55 23.25 4.93
C ARG A 237 18.60 21.74 5.03
N LEU A 238 19.16 21.18 6.09
CA LEU A 238 19.14 19.73 6.32
C LEU A 238 17.71 19.18 6.30
N GLN A 239 16.79 19.78 7.06
CA GLN A 239 15.37 19.40 7.06
C GLN A 239 14.72 19.53 5.69
N LYS A 240 15.11 20.53 4.89
CA LYS A 240 14.66 20.70 3.52
C LYS A 240 15.17 19.58 2.62
N GLU A 241 16.46 19.27 2.67
CA GLU A 241 17.07 18.19 1.88
C GLU A 241 16.53 16.82 2.30
N ILE A 242 16.28 16.58 3.59
CA ILE A 242 15.57 15.38 4.09
C ILE A 242 14.15 15.33 3.49
N LYS A 243 13.44 16.46 3.46
CA LYS A 243 12.11 16.53 2.86
C LYS A 243 12.16 16.30 1.35
N GLU A 244 13.18 16.80 0.65
CA GLU A 244 13.39 16.60 -0.79
C GLU A 244 13.84 15.16 -1.10
N SER A 245 14.63 14.50 -0.24
CA SER A 245 15.00 13.08 -0.38
C SER A 245 13.82 12.14 -0.06
N LEU A 246 12.96 12.51 0.90
CA LEU A 246 11.70 11.81 1.18
C LEU A 246 10.67 11.96 0.05
N VAL A 247 10.83 12.95 -0.85
CA VAL A 247 10.01 13.09 -2.07
C VAL A 247 10.47 12.11 -3.17
N GLU A 248 11.70 11.60 -3.13
CA GLU A 248 12.14 10.46 -3.96
C GLU A 248 11.79 9.09 -3.33
N GLU A 249 11.50 9.04 -2.02
CA GLU A 249 11.02 7.86 -1.29
C GLU A 249 9.49 7.86 -1.04
N SER A 250 8.68 8.54 -1.87
CA SER A 250 7.23 8.33 -1.77
C SER A 250 6.86 6.94 -2.27
N LEU A 251 6.37 6.09 -1.37
CA LEU A 251 5.87 4.74 -1.69
C LEU A 251 4.80 4.76 -2.81
N LEU A 252 4.09 5.89 -2.93
CA LEU A 252 3.10 6.16 -3.96
C LEU A 252 3.59 7.27 -4.89
N SER A 253 3.48 7.07 -6.21
CA SER A 253 3.75 8.11 -7.20
C SER A 253 2.76 9.28 -7.07
N GLU A 254 3.12 10.46 -7.57
CA GLU A 254 2.19 11.60 -7.63
C GLU A 254 0.90 11.29 -8.40
N GLU A 255 0.98 10.39 -9.38
CA GLU A 255 -0.19 9.88 -10.10
C GLU A 255 -1.07 9.03 -9.18
N GLN A 256 -0.50 8.13 -8.37
CA GLN A 256 -1.25 7.33 -7.39
C GLN A 256 -1.88 8.21 -6.30
N LYS A 257 -1.14 9.21 -5.79
CA LYS A 257 -1.67 10.20 -4.82
C LYS A 257 -2.82 11.01 -5.42
N GLN A 258 -2.73 11.34 -6.71
CA GLN A 258 -3.80 12.02 -7.43
C GLN A 258 -5.03 11.10 -7.58
N THR A 259 -4.84 9.82 -7.89
CA THR A 259 -5.94 8.85 -7.95
C THR A 259 -6.61 8.64 -6.58
N LEU A 260 -5.84 8.56 -5.49
CA LEU A 260 -6.40 8.52 -4.13
C LEU A 260 -7.14 9.81 -3.77
N LEU A 261 -6.62 10.97 -4.18
CA LEU A 261 -7.32 12.25 -3.99
C LEU A 261 -8.63 12.29 -4.79
N ASP A 262 -8.64 11.72 -5.99
CA ASP A 262 -9.82 11.65 -6.83
C ASP A 262 -10.84 10.64 -6.31
N SER A 263 -10.40 9.53 -5.70
CA SER A 263 -11.30 8.57 -5.04
C SER A 263 -11.96 9.12 -3.78
N LEU A 264 -11.42 10.17 -3.14
CA LEU A 264 -12.12 10.86 -2.04
C LEU A 264 -13.37 11.63 -2.52
N LYS A 265 -13.49 11.96 -3.82
CA LYS A 265 -14.68 12.60 -4.37
C LYS A 265 -15.86 11.63 -4.38
N PHE A 266 -17.05 12.18 -4.23
CA PHE A 266 -18.31 11.47 -4.44
C PHE A 266 -19.33 12.44 -5.04
N GLU A 267 -20.40 11.89 -5.61
CA GLU A 267 -21.43 12.70 -6.25
C GLU A 267 -22.09 13.67 -5.25
N GLN A 268 -22.53 14.82 -5.74
CA GLN A 268 -23.22 15.85 -4.94
C GLN A 268 -22.41 16.46 -3.78
N ILE A 269 -21.10 16.25 -3.70
CA ILE A 269 -20.25 16.84 -2.66
C ILE A 269 -20.39 18.38 -2.59
N GLY A 270 -20.98 18.87 -1.50
CA GLY A 270 -21.22 20.31 -1.29
C GLY A 270 -22.50 20.88 -1.93
N VAL A 271 -23.32 20.06 -2.61
CA VAL A 271 -24.57 20.50 -3.25
C VAL A 271 -25.60 20.98 -2.23
N ARG A 272 -25.67 20.34 -1.05
CA ARG A 272 -26.50 20.81 0.05
C ARG A 272 -26.23 22.26 0.43
N GLN A 273 -24.95 22.66 0.52
CA GLN A 273 -24.55 24.04 0.80
C GLN A 273 -25.08 25.00 -0.26
N MET A 274 -25.03 24.61 -1.54
CA MET A 274 -25.51 25.43 -2.66
C MET A 274 -27.03 25.62 -2.59
N ASN A 275 -27.79 24.55 -2.32
CA ASN A 275 -29.25 24.53 -2.32
C ASN A 275 -29.91 25.24 -1.11
N ILE A 276 -29.20 25.44 0.00
CA ILE A 276 -29.73 26.23 1.13
C ILE A 276 -29.98 27.67 0.67
N LYS A 277 -31.21 28.19 0.86
CA LYS A 277 -31.55 29.58 0.51
C LYS A 277 -30.64 30.56 1.25
N ASN A 278 -30.16 31.58 0.53
CA ASN A 278 -29.35 32.64 1.13
C ASN A 278 -30.18 33.40 2.18
N ALA A 279 -29.52 33.87 3.23
CA ALA A 279 -30.15 34.76 4.20
C ALA A 279 -30.71 36.00 3.47
N HIS A 280 -31.91 36.42 3.87
CA HIS A 280 -32.52 37.64 3.34
C HIS A 280 -31.63 38.85 3.73
N GLY A 281 -31.62 39.92 2.94
CA GLY A 281 -30.57 40.95 3.00
C GLY A 281 -30.35 41.64 4.37
N LYS A 282 -31.29 41.54 5.31
CA LYS A 282 -31.21 42.08 6.68
C LYS A 282 -31.16 41.02 7.79
N THR A 283 -31.15 39.73 7.46
CA THR A 283 -31.23 38.65 8.46
C THR A 283 -29.83 38.10 8.81
N CYS A 284 -29.70 37.42 9.96
CA CYS A 284 -28.49 36.73 10.45
C CYS A 284 -27.29 37.62 10.86
N THR A 285 -27.33 38.94 10.57
CA THR A 285 -26.23 39.88 10.87
C THR A 285 -25.91 40.02 12.36
N TRP A 286 -26.86 39.67 13.23
CA TRP A 286 -26.70 39.73 14.68
C TRP A 286 -25.67 38.73 15.21
N LEU A 287 -25.41 37.62 14.50
CA LEU A 287 -24.40 36.61 14.88
C LEU A 287 -23.02 37.24 15.04
N LEU A 288 -22.67 38.17 14.14
CA LEU A 288 -21.37 38.84 14.13
C LEU A 288 -21.13 39.77 15.33
N ARG A 289 -22.17 40.00 16.16
CA ARG A 289 -22.11 40.85 17.36
C ARG A 289 -22.23 40.04 18.65
N LYS A 290 -22.39 38.71 18.58
CA LYS A 290 -22.56 37.86 19.75
C LYS A 290 -21.22 37.53 20.39
N SER A 291 -21.18 37.59 21.71
CA SER A 291 -19.98 37.32 22.52
C SER A 291 -19.40 35.94 22.24
N GLU A 292 -20.25 34.91 22.17
CA GLU A 292 -19.86 33.52 21.95
C GLU A 292 -19.19 33.34 20.59
N TYR A 293 -19.69 34.01 19.55
CA TYR A 293 -19.10 33.96 18.22
C TYR A 293 -17.80 34.75 18.12
N LEU A 294 -17.73 35.92 18.79
CA LEU A 294 -16.51 36.74 18.83
C LEU A 294 -15.40 36.08 19.65
N ASP A 295 -15.74 35.49 20.79
CA ASP A 295 -14.83 34.76 21.67
C ASP A 295 -14.27 33.52 20.98
N TRP A 296 -15.12 32.79 20.24
CA TRP A 296 -14.67 31.66 19.43
C TRP A 296 -13.62 32.05 18.38
N LEU A 297 -13.73 33.25 17.79
CA LEU A 297 -12.78 33.73 16.78
C LEU A 297 -11.47 34.24 17.39
N ASP A 298 -11.46 34.59 18.68
CA ASP A 298 -10.30 35.12 19.38
C ASP A 298 -9.26 34.02 19.67
N SER A 299 -8.09 34.14 19.04
CA SER A 299 -6.99 33.19 19.22
C SER A 299 -6.45 33.13 20.64
N THR A 300 -6.67 34.18 21.45
CA THR A 300 -6.17 34.23 22.84
C THR A 300 -7.04 33.42 23.80
N LYS A 301 -8.32 33.24 23.48
CA LYS A 301 -9.29 32.48 24.30
C LYS A 301 -9.34 31.00 23.96
N ARG A 302 -8.54 30.53 23.00
CA ARG A 302 -8.57 29.13 22.53
C ARG A 302 -8.27 28.12 23.65
N GLY A 303 -7.45 28.47 24.63
CA GLY A 303 -7.19 27.60 25.79
C GLY A 303 -8.44 27.35 26.66
N GLU A 304 -9.49 28.17 26.53
CA GLU A 304 -10.72 28.04 27.33
C GLU A 304 -11.78 27.18 26.64
N HIS A 305 -11.92 27.32 25.32
CA HIS A 305 -12.97 26.66 24.54
C HIS A 305 -12.44 25.63 23.52
N HIS A 306 -11.12 25.42 23.47
CA HIS A 306 -10.44 24.44 22.62
C HIS A 306 -10.79 24.54 21.13
N GLY A 307 -11.14 25.74 20.64
CA GLY A 307 -11.49 25.95 19.23
C GLY A 307 -12.92 25.53 18.85
N PHE A 308 -13.78 25.15 19.80
CA PHE A 308 -15.11 24.61 19.51
C PHE A 308 -16.25 25.63 19.73
N LEU A 309 -17.17 25.71 18.77
CA LEU A 309 -18.45 26.43 18.88
C LEU A 309 -19.60 25.55 18.40
N TRP A 310 -20.66 25.44 19.20
CA TRP A 310 -21.85 24.65 18.86
C TRP A 310 -23.11 25.51 18.84
N ILE A 311 -23.71 25.66 17.65
CA ILE A 311 -24.99 26.34 17.44
C ILE A 311 -26.15 25.32 17.56
N LYS A 312 -27.01 25.51 18.55
CA LYS A 312 -28.15 24.61 18.84
C LYS A 312 -29.49 25.31 18.61
N GLY A 313 -30.50 24.55 18.21
CA GLY A 313 -31.87 25.06 18.17
C GLY A 313 -32.91 24.09 17.61
N LYS A 314 -34.19 24.40 17.83
CA LYS A 314 -35.38 23.64 17.41
C LYS A 314 -35.43 23.39 15.90
N PRO A 315 -36.19 22.38 15.44
CA PRO A 315 -36.46 22.18 14.02
C PRO A 315 -37.01 23.45 13.36
N GLY A 316 -36.51 23.80 12.17
CA GLY A 316 -37.04 24.92 11.38
C GLY A 316 -36.66 26.34 11.86
N THR A 317 -35.74 26.49 12.82
CA THR A 317 -35.28 27.81 13.33
C THR A 317 -34.30 28.56 12.40
N GLY A 318 -33.78 27.92 11.35
CA GLY A 318 -32.87 28.57 10.39
C GLY A 318 -31.37 28.36 10.64
N LYS A 319 -30.97 27.32 11.40
CA LYS A 319 -29.56 26.96 11.67
C LYS A 319 -28.70 26.87 10.41
N SER A 320 -29.13 26.10 9.41
CA SER A 320 -28.37 25.94 8.16
C SER A 320 -28.21 27.24 7.37
N THR A 321 -29.23 28.12 7.40
CA THR A 321 -29.14 29.47 6.83
C THR A 321 -28.13 30.32 7.57
N LEU A 322 -28.12 30.24 8.91
CA LEU A 322 -27.15 30.93 9.76
C LEU A 322 -25.72 30.42 9.54
N MET A 323 -25.51 29.11 9.43
CA MET A 323 -24.21 28.50 9.11
C MET A 323 -23.71 28.89 7.72
N LYS A 324 -24.60 28.90 6.71
CA LYS A 324 -24.27 29.40 5.37
C LYS A 324 -23.87 30.88 5.40
N PHE A 325 -24.58 31.70 6.18
CA PHE A 325 -24.23 33.11 6.39
C PHE A 325 -22.86 33.26 7.07
N ALA A 326 -22.59 32.51 8.15
CA ALA A 326 -21.33 32.53 8.88
C ALA A 326 -20.15 32.16 7.97
N LEU A 327 -20.27 31.09 7.19
CA LEU A 327 -19.26 30.66 6.23
C LEU A 327 -19.06 31.69 5.10
N ALA A 328 -20.14 32.28 4.58
CA ALA A 328 -20.04 33.33 3.57
C ALA A 328 -19.36 34.60 4.10
N ASN A 329 -19.59 34.95 5.36
CA ASN A 329 -18.91 36.06 6.03
C ASN A 329 -17.44 35.74 6.31
N ALA A 330 -17.13 34.54 6.79
CA ALA A 330 -15.76 34.07 6.99
C ALA A 330 -14.95 34.15 5.69
N ARG A 331 -15.51 33.71 4.56
CA ARG A 331 -14.86 33.82 3.23
C ARG A 331 -14.54 35.26 2.82
N LYS A 332 -15.28 36.24 3.33
CA LYS A 332 -15.07 37.68 3.05
C LYS A 332 -14.12 38.37 4.02
N THR A 333 -13.90 37.81 5.21
CA THR A 333 -13.21 38.53 6.31
C THR A 333 -11.94 37.82 6.78
N MET A 334 -11.84 36.50 6.63
CA MET A 334 -10.74 35.66 7.14
C MET A 334 -9.84 35.20 5.98
N HIS A 335 -9.17 36.14 5.31
CA HIS A 335 -8.31 35.85 4.15
C HIS A 335 -7.02 35.10 4.51
N ASP A 336 -6.61 35.15 5.77
CA ASP A 336 -5.45 34.52 6.36
C ASP A 336 -5.71 33.08 6.86
N LYS A 337 -6.97 32.62 6.80
CA LYS A 337 -7.40 31.29 7.27
C LYS A 337 -7.93 30.42 6.13
N ILE A 338 -7.77 29.11 6.26
CA ILE A 338 -8.27 28.10 5.32
C ILE A 338 -9.65 27.62 5.79
N LEU A 339 -10.69 27.79 4.97
CA LEU A 339 -12.09 27.58 5.37
C LEU A 339 -12.70 26.31 4.77
N ILE A 340 -12.72 25.20 5.50
CA ILE A 340 -13.32 23.94 5.03
C ILE A 340 -14.74 23.79 5.58
N SER A 341 -15.61 23.06 4.88
CA SER A 341 -17.00 22.90 5.34
C SER A 341 -17.69 21.65 4.83
N PHE A 342 -18.61 21.10 5.61
CA PHE A 342 -19.53 20.05 5.20
C PHE A 342 -20.95 20.33 5.71
N PHE A 343 -21.96 20.04 4.90
CA PHE A 343 -23.37 20.25 5.25
C PHE A 343 -24.10 18.94 5.03
N PHE A 344 -24.53 18.29 6.11
CA PHE A 344 -25.24 17.02 6.02
C PHE A 344 -26.55 17.18 5.23
N ASN A 345 -26.81 16.19 4.37
CA ASN A 345 -28.02 16.14 3.57
C ASN A 345 -28.78 14.86 3.89
N ALA A 346 -29.72 14.94 4.83
CA ALA A 346 -30.62 13.84 5.20
C ALA A 346 -31.34 13.17 4.01
N ARG A 347 -31.41 13.87 2.87
CA ARG A 347 -32.11 13.47 1.65
C ARG A 347 -31.18 13.13 0.49
N GLY A 348 -29.88 13.26 0.70
CA GLY A 348 -28.86 12.91 -0.27
C GLY A 348 -28.64 11.40 -0.37
N GLU A 349 -27.51 11.01 -0.96
CA GLU A 349 -27.04 9.63 -0.94
C GLU A 349 -26.39 9.26 0.41
N ASP A 350 -26.03 8.00 0.60
CA ASP A 350 -25.48 7.48 1.87
C ASP A 350 -24.23 8.24 2.35
N LEU A 351 -23.39 8.71 1.42
CA LEU A 351 -22.21 9.52 1.75
C LEU A 351 -22.55 10.93 2.22
N GLU A 352 -23.67 11.51 1.78
CA GLU A 352 -24.08 12.85 2.24
C GLU A 352 -24.70 12.85 3.65
N LYS A 353 -25.01 11.66 4.19
CA LYS A 353 -25.62 11.45 5.52
C LYS A 353 -24.64 10.86 6.54
N SER A 354 -23.48 10.38 6.11
CA SER A 354 -22.53 9.65 6.94
C SER A 354 -21.33 10.50 7.35
N THR A 355 -20.73 10.12 8.48
CA THR A 355 -19.42 10.65 8.89
C THR A 355 -18.33 10.31 7.89
N THR A 356 -18.44 9.19 7.18
CA THR A 356 -17.51 8.80 6.10
C THR A 356 -17.43 9.85 5.00
N GLY A 357 -18.58 10.31 4.48
CA GLY A 357 -18.58 11.38 3.48
C GLY A 357 -18.12 12.73 4.04
N THR A 358 -18.37 12.99 5.33
CA THR A 358 -17.84 14.17 6.03
C THR A 358 -16.31 14.17 6.02
N TYR A 359 -15.68 13.10 6.50
CA TYR A 359 -14.21 13.01 6.55
C TYR A 359 -13.58 13.03 5.15
N ARG A 360 -14.17 12.32 4.17
CA ARG A 360 -13.74 12.40 2.76
C ARG A 360 -13.75 13.82 2.24
N SER A 361 -14.83 14.58 2.50
CA SER A 361 -14.97 15.95 2.02
C SER A 361 -14.01 16.93 2.69
N LEU A 362 -13.86 16.83 4.00
CA LEU A 362 -12.94 17.69 4.76
C LEU A 362 -11.48 17.45 4.35
N LEU A 363 -11.07 16.18 4.26
CA LEU A 363 -9.75 15.79 3.81
C LEU A 363 -9.49 16.25 2.37
N LEU A 364 -10.43 16.00 1.45
CA LEU A 364 -10.33 16.46 0.06
C LEU A 364 -10.15 17.98 -0.05
N GLN A 365 -10.95 18.76 0.70
CA GLN A 365 -10.84 20.23 0.69
C GLN A 365 -9.50 20.71 1.24
N LEU A 366 -8.99 20.04 2.27
CA LEU A 366 -7.72 20.37 2.90
C LEU A 366 -6.54 20.06 1.98
N LEU A 367 -6.46 18.82 1.47
CA LEU A 367 -5.39 18.34 0.58
C LEU A 367 -5.38 19.06 -0.79
N LYS A 368 -6.53 19.54 -1.27
CA LYS A 368 -6.59 20.38 -2.49
C LYS A 368 -6.00 21.76 -2.28
N ARG A 369 -6.21 22.37 -1.11
CA ARG A 369 -5.72 23.73 -0.82
C ARG A 369 -4.28 23.75 -0.34
N LEU A 370 -3.84 22.69 0.33
CA LEU A 370 -2.47 22.51 0.78
C LEU A 370 -1.90 21.21 0.17
N PRO A 371 -1.39 21.27 -1.09
CA PRO A 371 -0.89 20.08 -1.77
C PRO A 371 0.26 19.37 -1.04
N PHE A 372 1.03 20.09 -0.23
CA PHE A 372 2.11 19.48 0.57
C PHE A 372 1.61 18.49 1.63
N LEU A 373 0.33 18.54 2.01
CA LEU A 373 -0.28 17.59 2.94
C LEU A 373 -0.62 16.26 2.27
N ARG A 374 -0.53 16.12 0.94
CA ARG A 374 -0.81 14.86 0.23
C ARG A 374 0.13 13.72 0.62
N THR A 375 1.24 14.03 1.29
CA THR A 375 2.16 13.06 1.89
C THR A 375 1.50 12.21 2.96
N VAL A 376 0.34 12.62 3.52
CA VAL A 376 -0.41 11.76 4.45
C VAL A 376 -0.84 10.43 3.80
N PHE A 377 -0.99 10.36 2.47
CA PHE A 377 -1.27 9.08 1.81
C PHE A 377 -0.13 8.07 1.92
N ASP A 378 1.10 8.52 2.20
CA ASP A 378 2.25 7.64 2.38
C ASP A 378 2.18 6.83 3.68
N THR A 379 1.23 7.13 4.59
CA THR A 379 0.98 6.34 5.81
C THR A 379 0.08 5.12 5.59
N LEU A 380 -0.45 4.92 4.37
CA LEU A 380 -1.25 3.75 4.02
C LEU A 380 -0.35 2.51 3.82
N GLU A 381 -0.49 1.49 4.67
CA GLU A 381 0.40 0.32 4.73
C GLU A 381 0.29 -0.69 3.55
N SER A 382 -0.39 -0.37 2.43
CA SER A 382 -0.52 -1.31 1.31
C SER A 382 -0.66 -0.63 -0.05
N PRO A 383 0.09 -1.07 -1.10
CA PRO A 383 -0.23 -0.74 -2.49
C PRO A 383 -1.47 -1.55 -2.90
N VAL A 384 -2.66 -1.05 -2.54
CA VAL A 384 -3.91 -1.57 -3.11
C VAL A 384 -3.83 -1.38 -4.63
N PRO A 385 -4.16 -2.39 -5.47
CA PRO A 385 -4.22 -2.20 -6.91
C PRO A 385 -5.30 -1.17 -7.20
N ILE A 386 -4.91 0.07 -7.46
CA ILE A 386 -5.86 1.13 -7.81
C ILE A 386 -6.18 0.98 -9.31
N THR A 387 -7.08 0.06 -9.64
CA THR A 387 -7.69 -0.03 -10.97
C THR A 387 -9.00 0.76 -10.96
N GLY A 388 -8.91 2.10 -11.07
CA GLY A 388 -10.06 2.99 -11.21
C GLY A 388 -10.35 3.89 -10.00
N THR A 389 -11.48 4.60 -10.05
CA THR A 389 -11.91 5.58 -9.04
C THR A 389 -12.52 4.96 -7.77
N ASP A 390 -12.73 3.65 -7.73
CA ASP A 390 -13.49 2.93 -6.69
C ASP A 390 -12.63 2.40 -5.54
N HIS A 391 -11.89 3.29 -4.86
CA HIS A 391 -11.26 2.93 -3.58
C HIS A 391 -12.29 2.99 -2.44
N GLN A 392 -12.49 1.89 -1.72
CA GLN A 392 -13.36 1.85 -0.55
C GLN A 392 -12.64 2.39 0.69
N TRP A 393 -13.08 3.56 1.17
CA TRP A 393 -12.54 4.21 2.37
C TRP A 393 -13.25 3.76 3.64
N SER A 394 -12.51 3.33 4.66
CA SER A 394 -13.01 3.12 6.03
C SER A 394 -12.97 4.42 6.85
N ASN A 395 -13.80 4.52 7.89
CA ASN A 395 -13.81 5.69 8.77
C ASN A 395 -12.51 5.85 9.56
N GLU A 396 -11.92 4.74 10.01
CA GLU A 396 -10.69 4.71 10.80
C GLU A 396 -9.52 5.25 9.98
N THR A 397 -9.40 4.83 8.72
CA THR A 397 -8.36 5.32 7.82
C THR A 397 -8.56 6.80 7.51
N LEU A 398 -9.79 7.25 7.25
CA LEU A 398 -10.07 8.66 6.96
C LEU A 398 -9.80 9.57 8.16
N LYS A 399 -10.13 9.12 9.38
CA LYS A 399 -9.81 9.84 10.63
C LYS A 399 -8.32 9.98 10.82
N MET A 400 -7.57 8.88 10.68
CA MET A 400 -6.11 8.88 10.77
C MET A 400 -5.49 9.88 9.77
N LEU A 401 -5.90 9.82 8.50
CA LEU A 401 -5.38 10.74 7.47
C LEU A 401 -5.73 12.20 7.74
N LEU A 402 -6.94 12.47 8.25
CA LEU A 402 -7.37 13.83 8.59
C LEU A 402 -6.63 14.36 9.82
N GLU A 403 -6.41 13.52 10.83
CA GLU A 403 -5.58 13.83 12.00
C GLU A 403 -4.14 14.15 11.57
N ASP A 404 -3.51 13.27 10.80
CA ASP A 404 -2.15 13.48 10.26
C ASP A 404 -2.05 14.77 9.44
N ALA A 405 -3.08 15.07 8.63
CA ALA A 405 -3.14 16.29 7.83
C ALA A 405 -3.27 17.55 8.69
N ILE A 406 -4.07 17.49 9.77
CA ILE A 406 -4.24 18.60 10.72
C ILE A 406 -2.96 18.81 11.55
N LEU A 407 -2.33 17.74 12.03
CA LEU A 407 -1.06 17.80 12.76
C LEU A 407 0.10 18.32 11.89
N SER A 408 0.00 18.11 10.57
CA SER A 408 0.98 18.58 9.59
C SER A 408 0.70 20.00 9.07
N LEU A 409 -0.28 20.73 9.59
CA LEU A 409 -0.62 22.09 9.14
C LEU A 409 0.51 23.11 9.35
N GLY A 410 1.41 22.88 10.30
CA GLY A 410 2.48 23.83 10.63
C GLY A 410 1.92 25.22 11.02
N GLY A 411 2.28 26.26 10.27
CA GLY A 411 1.87 27.64 10.54
C GLY A 411 0.54 28.08 9.93
N TYR A 412 -0.18 27.19 9.23
CA TYR A 412 -1.47 27.53 8.62
C TYR A 412 -2.62 27.43 9.63
N SER A 413 -3.59 28.35 9.56
CA SER A 413 -4.82 28.28 10.36
C SER A 413 -6.00 27.75 9.54
N VAL A 414 -6.74 26.79 10.10
CA VAL A 414 -7.91 26.16 9.47
C VAL A 414 -9.16 26.41 10.33
N VAL A 415 -10.26 26.77 9.68
CA VAL A 415 -11.59 26.88 10.29
C VAL A 415 -12.54 25.93 9.57
N CYS A 416 -13.21 25.06 10.33
CA CYS A 416 -14.13 24.05 9.83
C CYS A 416 -15.58 24.38 10.21
N PHE A 417 -16.49 24.34 9.25
CA PHE A 417 -17.94 24.49 9.48
C PHE A 417 -18.66 23.18 9.14
N ILE A 418 -19.30 22.55 10.12
CA ILE A 418 -20.11 21.34 9.93
C ILE A 418 -21.56 21.62 10.34
N ASP A 419 -22.48 21.53 9.38
CA ASP A 419 -23.90 21.84 9.59
C ASP A 419 -24.78 20.59 9.60
N ALA A 420 -25.79 20.58 10.46
CA ALA A 420 -26.84 19.58 10.56
C ALA A 420 -26.35 18.19 11.03
N LEU A 421 -25.58 18.17 12.12
CA LEU A 421 -25.10 16.94 12.75
C LEU A 421 -26.22 15.97 13.12
N ASP A 422 -27.39 16.49 13.45
CA ASP A 422 -28.58 15.72 13.84
C ASP A 422 -29.17 14.85 12.72
N GLU A 423 -28.66 14.96 11.49
CA GLU A 423 -29.07 14.13 10.36
C GLU A 423 -28.27 12.81 10.25
N CYS A 424 -27.35 12.57 11.19
CA CYS A 424 -26.51 11.39 11.29
C CYS A 424 -26.95 10.51 12.47
N ALA A 425 -26.60 9.21 12.47
CA ALA A 425 -26.92 8.33 13.58
C ALA A 425 -26.25 8.81 14.88
N GLU A 426 -26.94 8.73 16.03
CA GLU A 426 -26.43 9.26 17.30
C GLU A 426 -25.03 8.73 17.66
N GLU A 427 -24.78 7.45 17.44
CA GLU A 427 -23.46 6.83 17.67
C GLU A 427 -22.37 7.46 16.80
N GLN A 428 -22.67 7.74 15.53
CA GLN A 428 -21.75 8.39 14.60
C GLN A 428 -21.46 9.84 14.99
N ILE A 429 -22.47 10.56 15.51
CA ILE A 429 -22.28 11.93 16.03
C ILE A 429 -21.37 11.91 17.26
N ARG A 430 -21.61 10.99 18.21
CA ARG A 430 -20.79 10.87 19.43
C ARG A 430 -19.33 10.56 19.09
N ASP A 431 -19.13 9.62 18.19
CA ASP A 431 -17.81 9.24 17.69
C ASP A 431 -17.09 10.43 17.00
N MET A 432 -17.79 11.17 16.14
CA MET A 432 -17.21 12.35 15.48
C MET A 432 -16.90 13.49 16.44
N VAL A 433 -17.79 13.79 17.40
CA VAL A 433 -17.50 14.79 18.44
C VAL A 433 -16.28 14.38 19.25
N SER A 434 -16.19 13.10 19.66
CA SER A 434 -15.01 12.59 20.38
C SER A 434 -13.72 12.71 19.56
N PHE A 435 -13.79 12.48 18.26
CA PHE A 435 -12.64 12.62 17.36
C PHE A 435 -12.18 14.08 17.23
N PHE A 436 -13.09 15.03 17.05
CA PHE A 436 -12.73 16.44 16.99
C PHE A 436 -12.24 16.99 18.34
N GLU A 437 -12.81 16.55 19.48
CA GLU A 437 -12.26 16.87 20.81
C GLU A 437 -10.81 16.39 20.94
N HIS A 438 -10.51 15.18 20.46
CA HIS A 438 -9.15 14.64 20.46
C HIS A 438 -8.19 15.47 19.60
N ILE A 439 -8.59 15.81 18.37
CA ILE A 439 -7.80 16.68 17.48
C ILE A 439 -7.55 18.04 18.13
N ASP A 440 -8.57 18.65 18.73
CA ASP A 440 -8.48 19.96 19.35
C ASP A 440 -7.51 19.95 20.55
N GLU A 441 -7.56 18.91 21.39
CA GLU A 441 -6.59 18.70 22.48
C GLU A 441 -5.15 18.60 21.95
N LEU A 442 -4.94 17.83 20.88
CA LEU A 442 -3.64 17.72 20.22
C LEU A 442 -3.20 19.06 19.60
N ALA A 443 -4.11 19.76 18.92
CA ALA A 443 -3.83 21.05 18.28
C ALA A 443 -3.44 22.12 19.31
N VAL A 444 -4.09 22.17 20.48
CA VAL A 444 -3.71 23.06 21.58
C VAL A 444 -2.31 22.70 22.12
N SER A 445 -2.03 21.41 22.32
CA SER A 445 -0.73 20.96 22.85
C SER A 445 0.45 21.23 21.91
N THR A 446 0.19 21.20 20.60
CA THR A 446 1.19 21.39 19.53
C THR A 446 1.25 22.81 18.99
N GLY A 447 0.35 23.70 19.45
CA GLY A 447 0.27 25.10 19.01
C GLY A 447 -0.33 25.29 17.61
N ILE A 448 -1.09 24.31 17.10
CA ILE A 448 -1.72 24.35 15.77
C ILE A 448 -3.01 25.18 15.80
N HIS A 449 -3.26 25.94 14.73
CA HIS A 449 -4.43 26.81 14.63
C HIS A 449 -5.65 26.18 13.93
N PHE A 450 -6.31 25.23 14.60
CA PHE A 450 -7.56 24.60 14.16
C PHE A 450 -8.78 25.10 14.99
N GLN A 451 -9.92 25.34 14.33
CA GLN A 451 -11.18 25.78 14.95
C GLN A 451 -12.36 25.11 14.25
N VAL A 452 -13.37 24.68 14.99
CA VAL A 452 -14.54 23.99 14.45
C VAL A 452 -15.86 24.60 14.96
N CYS A 453 -16.82 24.75 14.04
CA CYS A 453 -18.17 25.23 14.32
C CYS A 453 -19.21 24.21 13.88
N PHE A 454 -20.01 23.73 14.83
CA PHE A 454 -21.06 22.73 14.63
C PHE A 454 -22.46 23.34 14.71
N SER A 455 -23.40 22.74 13.98
CA SER A 455 -24.83 23.03 14.17
C SER A 455 -25.63 21.74 14.36
N SER A 456 -26.59 21.75 15.29
CA SER A 456 -27.50 20.63 15.50
C SER A 456 -28.84 21.02 16.15
N ARG A 457 -29.77 20.08 16.23
CA ARG A 457 -30.91 20.12 17.16
C ARG A 457 -30.45 19.90 18.61
N HIS A 458 -31.37 20.10 19.56
CA HIS A 458 -31.16 19.83 21.00
C HIS A 458 -30.92 18.35 21.34
N TYR A 459 -31.26 17.47 20.40
CA TYR A 459 -31.05 16.03 20.46
C TYR A 459 -30.05 15.63 19.37
N PRO A 460 -29.16 14.67 19.60
CA PRO A 460 -28.93 13.94 20.85
C PRO A 460 -28.30 14.80 21.96
N HIS A 461 -28.56 14.47 23.23
CA HIS A 461 -27.95 15.15 24.39
C HIS A 461 -26.45 14.79 24.48
N ILE A 462 -25.64 15.49 23.70
CA ILE A 462 -24.19 15.37 23.69
C ILE A 462 -23.62 16.58 24.42
N THR A 463 -22.75 16.31 25.40
CA THR A 463 -22.03 17.33 26.15
C THR A 463 -20.60 17.37 25.64
N ILE A 464 -20.09 18.56 25.35
CA ILE A 464 -18.68 18.78 24.99
C ILE A 464 -17.93 19.17 26.25
N LYS A 465 -16.71 18.68 26.41
CA LYS A 465 -15.86 19.00 27.56
C LYS A 465 -15.46 20.46 27.58
N ASN A 466 -14.95 20.98 26.46
CA ASN A 466 -14.47 22.35 26.30
C ASN A 466 -15.04 22.94 24.99
N GLY A 467 -15.90 23.96 25.08
CA GLY A 467 -16.54 24.56 23.91
C GLY A 467 -17.59 25.61 24.27
N LEU A 468 -17.94 26.46 23.32
CA LEU A 468 -18.97 27.49 23.48
C LEU A 468 -20.31 27.00 22.89
N ASP A 469 -21.41 27.19 23.61
CA ASP A 469 -22.77 26.86 23.16
C ASP A 469 -23.55 28.13 22.80
N LEU A 470 -24.14 28.17 21.59
CA LEU A 470 -25.05 29.23 21.15
C LEU A 470 -26.44 28.65 20.84
N VAL A 471 -27.39 28.88 21.74
CA VAL A 471 -28.77 28.44 21.58
C VAL A 471 -29.58 29.55 20.89
N LEU A 472 -30.21 29.22 19.75
CA LEU A 472 -30.92 30.21 18.91
C LEU A 472 -32.25 30.68 19.51
N GLU A 473 -32.91 29.86 20.32
CA GLU A 473 -34.17 30.24 20.94
C GLU A 473 -34.00 31.40 21.91
N GLY A 474 -34.95 32.35 21.86
CA GLY A 474 -34.95 33.50 22.76
C GLY A 474 -33.93 34.58 22.42
N GLN A 475 -33.13 34.43 21.35
CA GLN A 475 -32.23 35.47 20.90
C GLN A 475 -33.01 36.63 20.27
N GLU A 476 -32.84 37.85 20.80
CA GLU A 476 -33.51 39.05 20.28
C GLU A 476 -33.23 39.28 18.79
N GLY A 477 -31.98 39.05 18.36
CA GLY A 477 -31.57 39.16 16.96
C GLY A 477 -32.28 38.17 16.03
N HIS A 478 -32.53 36.94 16.51
CA HIS A 478 -33.27 35.92 15.77
C HIS A 478 -34.76 36.28 15.63
N THR A 479 -35.34 36.84 16.69
CA THR A 479 -36.72 37.35 16.67
C THR A 479 -36.87 38.51 15.69
N GLN A 480 -35.87 39.39 15.60
CA GLN A 480 -35.83 40.49 14.63
C GLN A 480 -35.70 39.99 13.18
N ASP A 481 -34.99 38.88 12.94
CA ASP A 481 -34.89 38.28 11.61
C ASP A 481 -36.26 37.85 11.07
N ILE A 482 -37.12 37.28 11.93
CA ILE A 482 -38.51 36.91 11.59
C ILE A 482 -39.32 38.15 11.21
N THR A 483 -39.20 39.24 11.97
CA THR A 483 -39.87 40.52 11.65
C THR A 483 -39.43 41.05 10.30
N ASN A 484 -38.11 41.09 10.06
CA ASN A 484 -37.55 41.59 8.81
C ASN A 484 -38.03 40.77 7.60
N TYR A 485 -38.19 39.46 7.76
CA TYR A 485 -38.74 38.57 6.72
C TYR A 485 -40.22 38.82 6.46
N LEU A 486 -41.05 38.97 7.51
CA LEU A 486 -42.47 39.28 7.36
C LEU A 486 -42.72 40.66 6.73
N GLU A 487 -41.82 41.63 6.93
CA GLU A 487 -41.90 42.93 6.27
C GLU A 487 -41.64 42.85 4.76
N SER A 488 -40.77 41.93 4.32
CA SER A 488 -40.42 41.78 2.91
C SER A 488 -41.33 40.83 2.14
N GLU A 489 -41.66 39.66 2.71
CA GLU A 489 -42.32 38.57 1.98
C GLU A 489 -43.85 38.53 2.11
N LEU A 490 -44.42 39.13 3.18
CA LEU A 490 -45.87 39.18 3.37
C LEU A 490 -46.46 40.38 2.62
N LYS A 491 -47.06 40.11 1.44
CA LYS A 491 -47.51 41.10 0.45
C LYS A 491 -48.88 41.70 0.76
N ILE A 492 -49.18 41.97 2.03
CA ILE A 492 -50.48 42.49 2.52
C ILE A 492 -50.56 44.02 2.66
N GLY A 493 -49.57 44.73 2.12
CA GLY A 493 -49.44 46.19 2.24
C GLY A 493 -49.05 46.66 3.64
N GLN A 494 -49.28 47.95 3.93
CA GLN A 494 -48.87 48.64 5.16
C GLN A 494 -50.05 49.16 6.00
N SER A 495 -51.26 48.59 5.81
CA SER A 495 -52.43 49.00 6.58
C SER A 495 -52.28 48.68 8.08
N ARG A 496 -53.10 49.31 8.93
CA ARG A 496 -53.14 49.00 10.37
C ARG A 496 -53.47 47.52 10.63
N ILE A 497 -54.33 46.93 9.79
CA ILE A 497 -54.67 45.50 9.84
C ILE A 497 -53.44 44.66 9.46
N ALA A 498 -52.68 45.06 8.44
CA ALA A 498 -51.46 44.38 8.03
C ALA A 498 -50.38 44.37 9.13
N GLN A 499 -50.21 45.48 9.86
CA GLN A 499 -49.28 45.52 11.00
C GLN A 499 -49.74 44.64 12.16
N GLN A 500 -51.05 44.61 12.46
CA GLN A 500 -51.60 43.69 13.46
C GLN A 500 -51.37 42.23 13.08
N VAL A 501 -51.60 41.88 11.81
CA VAL A 501 -51.34 40.53 11.27
C VAL A 501 -49.87 40.15 11.42
N ARG A 502 -48.93 41.04 11.08
CA ARG A 502 -47.49 40.77 11.24
C ARG A 502 -47.11 40.53 12.70
N SER A 503 -47.66 41.30 13.64
CA SER A 503 -47.41 41.12 15.08
C SER A 503 -48.00 39.81 15.61
N GLU A 504 -49.21 39.44 15.20
CA GLU A 504 -49.85 38.17 15.57
C GLU A 504 -49.08 36.96 15.03
N LEU A 505 -48.58 37.06 13.79
CA LEU A 505 -47.72 36.03 13.17
C LEU A 505 -46.39 35.86 13.89
N GLN A 506 -45.72 36.97 14.24
CA GLN A 506 -44.45 36.91 14.98
C GLN A 506 -44.64 36.20 16.33
N GLY A 507 -45.74 36.50 17.04
CA GLY A 507 -46.07 35.85 18.31
C GLY A 507 -46.37 34.36 18.17
N LYS A 508 -47.19 33.97 17.17
CA LYS A 508 -47.53 32.56 16.93
C LYS A 508 -46.35 31.71 16.44
N ALA A 509 -45.40 32.31 15.74
CA ALA A 509 -44.26 31.59 15.17
C ALA A 509 -43.35 30.94 16.22
N SER A 510 -43.29 31.47 17.45
CA SER A 510 -42.48 30.92 18.56
C SER A 510 -41.01 30.61 18.18
N GLY A 511 -40.44 31.44 17.29
CA GLY A 511 -39.06 31.25 16.78
C GLY A 511 -38.90 30.22 15.65
N ILE A 512 -39.96 29.57 15.17
CA ILE A 512 -39.90 28.57 14.10
C ILE A 512 -40.04 29.26 12.73
N PHE A 513 -38.90 29.54 12.09
CA PHE A 513 -38.84 30.24 10.80
C PHE A 513 -39.59 29.51 9.69
N MET A 514 -39.57 28.16 9.67
CA MET A 514 -40.31 27.36 8.68
C MET A 514 -41.83 27.56 8.77
N TRP A 515 -42.37 27.71 9.98
CA TRP A 515 -43.79 28.03 10.18
C TRP A 515 -44.14 29.38 9.54
N VAL A 516 -43.27 30.38 9.71
CA VAL A 516 -43.45 31.72 9.14
C VAL A 516 -43.46 31.68 7.62
N VAL A 517 -42.54 30.94 6.99
CA VAL A 517 -42.46 30.79 5.52
C VAL A 517 -43.75 30.17 4.97
N LEU A 518 -44.21 29.08 5.56
CA LEU A 518 -45.42 28.37 5.15
C LEU A 518 -46.68 29.23 5.29
N VAL A 519 -46.85 29.85 6.46
CA VAL A 519 -48.02 30.68 6.75
C VAL A 519 -48.04 31.94 5.88
N THR A 520 -46.88 32.53 5.61
CA THR A 520 -46.77 33.68 4.69
C THR A 520 -47.28 33.32 3.29
N GLY A 521 -46.93 32.14 2.78
CA GLY A 521 -47.46 31.63 1.50
C GLY A 521 -48.99 31.44 1.52
N ILE A 522 -49.53 30.83 2.57
CA ILE A 522 -50.98 30.62 2.75
C ILE A 522 -51.72 31.97 2.77
N LEU A 523 -51.19 32.95 3.50
CA LEU A 523 -51.81 34.27 3.66
C LEU A 523 -51.68 35.14 2.42
N ASN A 524 -50.56 35.09 1.70
CA ASN A 524 -50.42 35.74 0.41
C ASN A 524 -51.47 35.20 -0.57
N LYS A 525 -51.66 33.86 -0.65
CA LYS A 525 -52.68 33.25 -1.52
C LYS A 525 -54.11 33.66 -1.16
N GLU A 526 -54.44 33.75 0.14
CA GLU A 526 -55.75 34.25 0.57
C GLU A 526 -55.94 35.74 0.31
N HIS A 527 -54.87 36.54 0.40
CA HIS A 527 -54.91 37.95 0.05
C HIS A 527 -55.11 38.14 -1.46
N ASP A 528 -54.40 37.39 -2.30
CA ASP A 528 -54.55 37.45 -3.76
C ASP A 528 -56.00 37.18 -4.20
N GLY A 529 -56.74 36.41 -3.40
CA GLY A 529 -58.19 36.21 -3.56
C GLY A 529 -59.08 37.41 -3.17
N GLY A 530 -58.51 38.54 -2.75
CA GLY A 530 -59.21 39.80 -2.43
C GLY A 530 -59.96 39.82 -1.08
N ARG A 531 -59.81 38.79 -0.24
CA ARG A 531 -60.65 38.58 0.97
C ARG A 531 -59.96 38.99 2.27
N ILE A 532 -59.79 40.30 2.49
CA ILE A 532 -59.13 40.85 3.70
C ILE A 532 -59.77 40.37 5.02
N HIS A 533 -61.10 40.23 5.06
CA HIS A 533 -61.80 39.70 6.26
C HIS A 533 -61.64 38.19 6.45
N ALA A 534 -61.37 37.43 5.39
CA ALA A 534 -61.05 36.00 5.48
C ALA A 534 -59.63 35.79 6.00
N LEU A 535 -58.70 36.70 5.70
CA LEU A 535 -57.31 36.67 6.18
C LEU A 535 -57.24 36.57 7.72
N ARG A 536 -58.06 37.36 8.43
CA ARG A 536 -58.09 37.37 9.90
C ARG A 536 -58.67 36.09 10.49
N ARG A 537 -59.72 35.53 9.88
CA ARG A 537 -60.25 34.21 10.26
C ARG A 537 -59.21 33.13 10.02
N ARG A 538 -58.50 33.19 8.90
CA ARG A 538 -57.47 32.23 8.54
C ARG A 538 -56.31 32.23 9.54
N ILE A 539 -55.86 33.39 10.00
CA ILE A 539 -54.81 33.49 11.04
C ILE A 539 -55.26 32.86 12.35
N GLN A 540 -56.54 33.02 12.72
CA GLN A 540 -57.09 32.41 13.94
C GLN A 540 -57.17 30.88 13.83
N GLU A 541 -57.53 30.35 12.65
CA GLU A 541 -57.59 28.91 12.35
C GLU A 541 -56.22 28.23 12.24
N ILE A 542 -55.16 28.98 11.92
CA ILE A 542 -53.81 28.42 11.78
C ILE A 542 -53.24 28.10 13.17
N PRO A 543 -52.85 26.82 13.42
CA PRO A 543 -52.26 26.41 14.69
C PRO A 543 -50.86 27.01 14.86
N SER A 544 -50.46 27.27 16.11
CA SER A 544 -49.10 27.70 16.43
C SER A 544 -48.07 26.57 16.38
N ASP A 545 -48.54 25.32 16.49
CA ASP A 545 -47.69 24.13 16.35
C ASP A 545 -47.42 23.78 14.88
N LEU A 546 -46.17 23.40 14.58
CA LEU A 546 -45.75 23.08 13.21
C LEU A 546 -46.29 21.72 12.72
N HIS A 547 -46.41 20.73 13.61
CA HIS A 547 -46.92 19.39 13.26
C HIS A 547 -48.42 19.44 12.98
N GLU A 548 -49.20 20.18 13.79
CA GLU A 548 -50.61 20.47 13.47
C GLU A 548 -50.76 21.25 12.16
N LEU A 549 -49.86 22.19 11.86
CA LEU A 549 -49.90 22.91 10.59
C LEU A 549 -49.70 21.95 9.39
N PHE A 550 -48.71 21.05 9.46
CA PHE A 550 -48.51 20.04 8.40
C PHE A 550 -49.72 19.12 8.24
N ARG A 551 -50.30 18.66 9.35
CA ARG A 551 -51.53 17.87 9.35
C ARG A 551 -52.65 18.62 8.62
N ASN A 552 -52.90 19.87 8.98
CA ASN A 552 -53.94 20.69 8.37
C ASN A 552 -53.69 20.98 6.89
N ILE A 553 -52.42 21.07 6.44
CA ILE A 553 -52.08 21.20 5.02
C ILE A 553 -52.44 19.91 4.27
N LEU A 554 -52.04 18.75 4.80
CA LEU A 554 -52.23 17.46 4.17
C LEU A 554 -53.71 17.02 4.14
N THR A 555 -54.50 17.35 5.18
CA THR A 555 -55.91 16.97 5.30
C THR A 555 -56.92 18.03 4.80
N ARG A 556 -56.45 19.18 4.30
CA ARG A 556 -57.30 20.34 3.94
C ARG A 556 -58.44 20.03 2.97
N ASP A 557 -58.20 19.14 2.03
CA ASP A 557 -59.11 18.74 0.96
C ASP A 557 -58.80 17.28 0.55
N SER A 558 -59.82 16.53 0.14
CA SER A 558 -59.70 15.11 -0.24
C SER A 558 -59.57 14.88 -1.75
N GLN A 559 -59.38 15.95 -2.53
CA GLN A 559 -59.15 15.85 -3.97
C GLN A 559 -57.75 15.25 -4.20
N ASN A 560 -57.63 14.30 -5.12
CA ASN A 560 -56.38 13.64 -5.51
C ASN A 560 -55.60 12.99 -4.33
N ARG A 561 -56.32 12.31 -3.42
CA ARG A 561 -55.70 11.63 -2.25
C ARG A 561 -54.61 10.63 -2.66
N ASP A 562 -54.82 9.89 -3.75
CA ASP A 562 -53.87 8.87 -4.22
C ASP A 562 -52.60 9.50 -4.84
N GLU A 563 -52.74 10.61 -5.58
CA GLU A 563 -51.59 11.39 -6.06
C GLU A 563 -50.77 11.94 -4.90
N LEU A 564 -51.44 12.52 -3.88
CA LEU A 564 -50.75 13.02 -2.69
C LEU A 564 -50.01 11.88 -1.97
N ARG A 565 -50.67 10.74 -1.80
CA ARG A 565 -50.08 9.56 -1.16
C ARG A 565 -48.82 9.11 -1.89
N LEU A 566 -48.91 8.87 -3.20
CA LEU A 566 -47.78 8.41 -4.00
C LEU A 566 -46.67 9.47 -4.07
N CYS A 567 -47.01 10.75 -4.18
CA CYS A 567 -46.03 11.84 -4.15
C CYS A 567 -45.22 11.82 -2.85
N ILE A 568 -45.89 11.69 -1.70
CA ILE A 568 -45.23 11.61 -0.40
C ILE A 568 -44.41 10.32 -0.26
N GLN A 569 -44.95 9.17 -0.68
CA GLN A 569 -44.24 7.88 -0.63
C GLN A 569 -42.97 7.90 -1.49
N TRP A 570 -43.03 8.41 -2.72
CA TRP A 570 -41.88 8.54 -3.61
C TRP A 570 -40.80 9.46 -3.02
N VAL A 571 -41.18 10.60 -2.44
CA VAL A 571 -40.20 11.52 -1.83
C VAL A 571 -39.61 10.93 -0.53
N LEU A 572 -40.31 10.03 0.16
CA LEU A 572 -39.83 9.40 1.40
C LEU A 572 -38.97 8.15 1.18
N PHE A 573 -39.39 7.25 0.29
CA PHE A 573 -38.92 5.86 0.24
C PHE A 573 -38.25 5.48 -1.09
N ALA A 574 -38.15 6.41 -2.05
CA ALA A 574 -37.30 6.19 -3.22
C ALA A 574 -35.85 5.89 -2.79
N LYS A 575 -35.19 4.96 -3.49
CA LYS A 575 -33.77 4.64 -3.29
C LYS A 575 -32.89 5.88 -3.44
N GLN A 576 -33.24 6.72 -4.41
CA GLN A 576 -32.60 8.00 -4.70
C GLN A 576 -33.65 9.06 -5.05
N PRO A 577 -33.40 10.36 -4.80
CA PRO A 577 -34.32 11.42 -5.19
C PRO A 577 -34.61 11.42 -6.69
N LEU A 578 -35.90 11.58 -7.04
CA LEU A 578 -36.37 11.59 -8.43
C LEU A 578 -36.28 12.99 -9.05
N SER A 579 -36.02 13.07 -10.36
CA SER A 579 -36.24 14.31 -11.12
C SER A 579 -37.73 14.66 -11.19
N PRO A 580 -38.11 15.90 -11.55
CA PRO A 580 -39.51 16.26 -11.76
C PRO A 580 -40.23 15.33 -12.75
N GLU A 581 -39.59 15.04 -13.88
CA GLU A 581 -40.10 14.16 -14.93
C GLU A 581 -40.27 12.73 -14.40
N GLN A 582 -39.25 12.20 -13.72
CA GLN A 582 -39.30 10.89 -13.07
C GLN A 582 -40.47 10.79 -12.09
N LEU A 583 -40.62 11.77 -11.18
CA LEU A 583 -41.68 11.75 -10.17
C LEU A 583 -43.07 11.85 -10.79
N TYR A 584 -43.25 12.69 -11.81
CA TYR A 584 -44.52 12.83 -12.51
C TYR A 584 -45.00 11.48 -13.07
N PHE A 585 -44.14 10.81 -13.84
CA PHE A 585 -44.48 9.51 -14.43
C PHE A 585 -44.54 8.38 -13.39
N ALA A 586 -43.77 8.47 -12.31
CA ALA A 586 -43.84 7.52 -11.20
C ALA A 586 -45.19 7.60 -10.47
N ILE A 587 -45.73 8.80 -10.24
CA ILE A 587 -47.08 8.98 -9.65
C ILE A 587 -48.15 8.50 -10.65
N LEU A 588 -48.05 8.92 -11.91
CA LEU A 588 -49.02 8.55 -12.94
C LEU A 588 -49.14 7.03 -13.10
N SER A 589 -48.01 6.31 -13.07
CA SER A 589 -47.99 4.84 -13.15
C SER A 589 -48.72 4.12 -12.01
N GLY A 590 -48.95 4.79 -10.89
CA GLY A 590 -49.72 4.25 -9.77
C GLY A 590 -51.19 4.67 -9.77
N VAL A 591 -51.50 5.90 -10.19
CA VAL A 591 -52.89 6.45 -10.17
C VAL A 591 -53.66 6.08 -11.44
N GLU A 592 -53.03 6.18 -12.61
CA GLU A 592 -53.65 5.95 -13.91
C GLU A 592 -52.70 5.13 -14.82
N PRO A 593 -52.43 3.85 -14.51
CA PRO A 593 -51.47 3.04 -15.26
C PRO A 593 -51.80 2.90 -16.76
N GLU A 594 -53.10 2.93 -17.11
CA GLU A 594 -53.60 2.86 -18.49
C GLU A 594 -53.22 4.10 -19.34
N THR A 595 -52.92 5.24 -18.71
CA THR A 595 -52.58 6.49 -19.41
C THR A 595 -51.07 6.65 -19.62
N VAL A 596 -50.26 5.77 -19.02
CA VAL A 596 -48.81 5.77 -19.19
C VAL A 596 -48.48 5.42 -20.64
N SER A 597 -47.89 6.38 -21.33
CA SER A 597 -47.43 6.24 -22.71
C SER A 597 -46.08 6.94 -22.89
N ILE A 598 -45.54 6.91 -24.10
CA ILE A 598 -44.30 7.61 -24.43
C ILE A 598 -44.47 9.11 -24.19
N TRP A 599 -43.54 9.71 -23.44
CA TRP A 599 -43.54 11.14 -23.19
C TRP A 599 -43.19 11.93 -24.45
N ASP A 600 -44.07 12.85 -24.82
CA ASP A 600 -43.80 13.93 -25.77
C ASP A 600 -43.69 15.27 -25.00
N PRO A 601 -42.49 15.88 -24.94
CA PRO A 601 -42.30 17.20 -24.33
C PRO A 601 -43.14 18.33 -24.95
N GLY A 602 -43.70 18.14 -26.15
CA GLY A 602 -44.62 19.07 -26.79
C GLY A 602 -46.03 19.06 -26.19
N ASP A 603 -46.49 17.91 -25.68
CA ASP A 603 -47.82 17.75 -25.07
C ASP A 603 -47.78 17.99 -23.55
N ILE A 604 -46.71 17.52 -22.90
CA ILE A 604 -46.48 17.68 -21.46
C ILE A 604 -45.16 18.41 -21.29
N ASP A 605 -45.25 19.74 -21.25
CA ASP A 605 -44.10 20.58 -20.97
C ASP A 605 -43.73 20.57 -19.48
N ARG A 606 -42.58 21.19 -19.20
CA ARG A 606 -42.03 21.28 -17.85
C ARG A 606 -42.93 22.08 -16.89
N ASP A 607 -43.60 23.12 -17.35
CA ASP A 607 -44.47 23.94 -16.49
C ASP A 607 -45.68 23.14 -16.02
N VAL A 608 -46.21 22.24 -16.86
CA VAL A 608 -47.28 21.30 -16.49
C VAL A 608 -46.79 20.33 -15.40
N ILE A 609 -45.59 19.75 -15.56
CA ILE A 609 -44.98 18.84 -14.58
C ILE A 609 -44.77 19.53 -13.23
N GLU A 610 -44.19 20.74 -13.22
CA GLU A 610 -43.93 21.48 -11.98
C GLU A 610 -45.24 21.85 -11.26
N LYS A 611 -46.29 22.23 -12.01
CA LYS A 611 -47.62 22.50 -11.45
C LYS A 611 -48.27 21.23 -10.91
N PHE A 612 -48.15 20.10 -11.60
CA PHE A 612 -48.67 18.82 -11.14
C PHE A 612 -48.04 18.44 -9.80
N ILE A 613 -46.70 18.41 -9.71
CA ILE A 613 -45.97 18.07 -8.48
C ILE A 613 -46.32 19.02 -7.34
N LEU A 614 -46.40 20.33 -7.61
CA LEU A 614 -46.77 21.33 -6.60
C LEU A 614 -48.19 21.08 -6.05
N ASN A 615 -49.13 20.69 -6.92
CA ASN A 615 -50.50 20.39 -6.52
C ASN A 615 -50.59 19.05 -5.78
N SER A 616 -49.98 17.99 -6.30
CA SER A 616 -49.98 16.65 -5.69
C SER A 616 -49.31 16.66 -4.32
N SER A 617 -48.24 17.45 -4.12
CA SER A 617 -47.57 17.61 -2.81
C SER A 617 -48.23 18.62 -1.86
N LYS A 618 -49.26 19.34 -2.32
CA LYS A 618 -49.87 20.49 -1.63
C LYS A 618 -48.87 21.59 -1.23
N GLY A 619 -47.80 21.75 -2.01
CA GLY A 619 -46.75 22.75 -1.76
C GLY A 619 -45.72 22.35 -0.71
N LEU A 620 -45.68 21.07 -0.31
CA LEU A 620 -44.69 20.56 0.65
C LEU A 620 -43.40 20.05 -0.02
N THR A 621 -43.33 20.05 -1.35
CA THR A 621 -42.11 19.74 -2.09
C THR A 621 -41.57 20.96 -2.85
N GLU A 622 -40.26 20.97 -3.09
CA GLU A 622 -39.56 21.91 -3.96
C GLU A 622 -38.64 21.17 -4.94
N ILE A 623 -38.25 21.87 -6.00
CA ILE A 623 -37.29 21.39 -7.00
C ILE A 623 -35.96 22.09 -6.76
N THR A 624 -34.89 21.33 -6.58
CA THR A 624 -33.54 21.85 -6.37
C THR A 624 -32.97 22.51 -7.64
N SER A 625 -31.98 23.40 -7.50
CA SER A 625 -31.43 24.15 -8.64
C SER A 625 -30.57 23.28 -9.57
N THR A 626 -29.67 22.46 -9.02
CA THR A 626 -28.73 21.62 -9.80
C THR A 626 -28.14 20.48 -8.93
N PRO A 627 -28.28 19.19 -9.31
CA PRO A 627 -29.24 18.67 -10.28
C PRO A 627 -30.67 18.95 -9.79
N GLN A 628 -31.62 18.92 -10.72
CA GLN A 628 -33.02 19.21 -10.40
C GLN A 628 -33.68 17.92 -9.90
N LYS A 629 -33.93 17.88 -8.59
CA LYS A 629 -34.53 16.76 -7.89
C LYS A 629 -35.68 17.27 -7.02
N VAL A 630 -36.70 16.45 -6.86
CA VAL A 630 -37.85 16.76 -6.02
C VAL A 630 -37.55 16.32 -4.60
N GLN A 631 -37.72 17.23 -3.64
CA GLN A 631 -37.53 16.96 -2.22
C GLN A 631 -38.57 17.73 -1.40
N PHE A 632 -38.71 17.40 -0.11
CA PHE A 632 -39.51 18.24 0.78
C PHE A 632 -38.94 19.66 0.90
N ILE A 633 -39.79 20.66 1.11
CA ILE A 633 -39.34 22.04 1.38
C ILE A 633 -38.47 22.16 2.64
N HIS A 634 -38.64 21.25 3.61
CA HIS A 634 -37.88 21.24 4.87
C HIS A 634 -37.91 19.88 5.57
N GLU A 635 -36.86 19.56 6.32
CA GLU A 635 -36.70 18.24 6.95
C GLU A 635 -37.78 17.95 7.99
N SER A 636 -38.29 18.99 8.64
CA SER A 636 -39.42 18.90 9.56
C SER A 636 -40.68 18.28 8.93
N VAL A 637 -40.85 18.34 7.60
CA VAL A 637 -41.95 17.64 6.90
C VAL A 637 -41.74 16.13 7.00
N ARG A 638 -40.53 15.65 6.69
CA ARG A 638 -40.15 14.23 6.78
C ARG A 638 -40.23 13.73 8.23
N ASP A 639 -39.72 14.51 9.17
CA ASP A 639 -39.84 14.21 10.61
C ASP A 639 -41.29 14.04 11.04
N PHE A 640 -42.17 14.98 10.66
CA PHE A 640 -43.59 14.88 10.97
C PHE A 640 -44.21 13.61 10.39
N LEU A 641 -43.85 13.23 9.17
CA LEU A 641 -44.42 12.06 8.50
C LEU A 641 -43.95 10.74 9.15
N LEU A 642 -42.67 10.62 9.46
CA LEU A 642 -42.07 9.38 9.97
C LEU A 642 -42.13 9.23 11.50
N LYS A 643 -42.12 10.33 12.27
CA LYS A 643 -42.15 10.32 13.73
C LYS A 643 -43.58 10.54 14.24
N GLU A 644 -43.85 10.13 15.49
CA GLU A 644 -45.12 10.38 16.20
C GLU A 644 -46.40 9.92 15.46
N ASN A 645 -46.31 8.82 14.71
CA ASN A 645 -47.41 8.27 13.91
C ASN A 645 -48.04 9.28 12.93
N GLY A 646 -47.29 10.27 12.43
CA GLY A 646 -47.85 11.32 11.57
C GLY A 646 -48.51 10.77 10.31
N LEU A 647 -47.85 9.84 9.61
CA LEU A 647 -48.43 9.12 8.46
C LEU A 647 -49.63 8.26 8.86
N SER A 648 -49.54 7.48 9.94
CA SER A 648 -50.65 6.62 10.40
C SER A 648 -51.89 7.44 10.80
N ASN A 649 -51.70 8.63 11.35
CA ASN A 649 -52.80 9.53 11.68
C ASN A 649 -53.48 10.16 10.44
N ILE A 650 -52.77 10.24 9.30
CA ILE A 650 -53.30 10.77 8.04
C ILE A 650 -53.92 9.64 7.20
N TRP A 651 -53.28 8.47 7.21
CA TRP A 651 -53.69 7.27 6.49
C TRP A 651 -53.67 6.06 7.44
N PRO A 652 -54.76 5.83 8.20
CA PRO A 652 -54.87 4.74 9.18
C PRO A 652 -54.65 3.35 8.59
N ASP A 653 -54.95 3.19 7.29
CA ASP A 653 -54.80 1.94 6.54
C ASP A 653 -53.34 1.42 6.48
N LEU A 654 -52.36 2.23 6.89
CA LEU A 654 -50.92 1.95 6.86
C LEU A 654 -50.31 1.60 8.24
N GLU A 655 -51.12 1.55 9.31
CA GLU A 655 -50.65 1.54 10.71
C GLU A 655 -49.70 0.39 11.09
N ASN A 656 -49.88 -0.81 10.52
CA ASN A 656 -49.13 -2.01 10.93
C ASN A 656 -47.93 -2.36 10.03
N CYS A 657 -47.74 -1.69 8.90
CA CYS A 657 -46.69 -2.00 7.91
C CYS A 657 -46.40 -0.82 6.98
N LEU A 658 -46.21 0.37 7.54
CA LEU A 658 -46.12 1.63 6.77
C LEU A 658 -45.03 1.58 5.69
N GLU A 659 -43.81 1.20 6.08
CA GLU A 659 -42.65 1.16 5.19
C GLU A 659 -42.81 0.05 4.15
N GLY A 660 -43.13 -1.18 4.59
CA GLY A 660 -43.34 -2.31 3.69
C GLY A 660 -44.47 -2.07 2.67
N GLN A 661 -45.62 -1.54 3.09
CA GLN A 661 -46.72 -1.18 2.18
C GLN A 661 -46.38 -0.01 1.25
N SER A 662 -45.54 0.93 1.71
CA SER A 662 -45.08 2.00 0.83
C SER A 662 -44.17 1.45 -0.26
N HIS A 663 -43.20 0.61 0.11
CA HIS A 663 -42.35 -0.07 -0.86
C HIS A 663 -43.13 -0.99 -1.80
N GLU A 664 -44.19 -1.67 -1.33
CA GLU A 664 -45.11 -2.44 -2.18
C GLU A 664 -45.79 -1.58 -3.25
N HIS A 665 -46.27 -0.39 -2.87
CA HIS A 665 -46.86 0.57 -3.80
C HIS A 665 -45.85 1.10 -4.81
N LEU A 666 -44.64 1.45 -4.36
CA LEU A 666 -43.57 1.95 -5.23
C LEU A 666 -43.12 0.87 -6.22
N LYS A 667 -43.00 -0.39 -5.76
CA LYS A 667 -42.76 -1.55 -6.60
C LYS A 667 -43.83 -1.69 -7.68
N GLN A 668 -45.12 -1.59 -7.31
CA GLN A 668 -46.21 -1.70 -8.27
C GLN A 668 -46.15 -0.61 -9.35
N CYS A 669 -45.81 0.63 -8.97
CA CYS A 669 -45.60 1.73 -9.90
C CYS A 669 -44.46 1.40 -10.90
N CYS A 670 -43.32 0.90 -10.42
CA CYS A 670 -42.22 0.45 -11.28
C CYS A 670 -42.67 -0.65 -12.26
N ILE A 671 -43.39 -1.66 -11.79
CA ILE A 671 -43.86 -2.79 -12.63
C ILE A 671 -44.88 -2.32 -13.67
N ASN A 672 -45.81 -1.43 -13.30
CA ASN A 672 -46.77 -0.84 -14.24
C ASN A 672 -46.03 -0.07 -15.34
N TYR A 673 -45.00 0.69 -15.00
CA TYR A 673 -44.20 1.45 -15.97
C TYR A 673 -43.37 0.53 -16.89
N LEU A 674 -42.86 -0.59 -16.37
CA LEU A 674 -42.18 -1.62 -17.17
C LEU A 674 -43.14 -2.37 -18.11
N GLY A 675 -44.45 -2.29 -17.89
CA GLY A 675 -45.48 -2.90 -18.73
C GLY A 675 -45.74 -2.18 -20.07
N VAL A 676 -45.16 -0.99 -20.28
CA VAL A 676 -45.32 -0.22 -21.52
C VAL A 676 -44.61 -0.94 -22.68
N ASP A 677 -45.35 -1.25 -23.76
CA ASP A 677 -44.77 -1.88 -24.96
C ASP A 677 -43.97 -0.88 -25.82
N ILE A 678 -42.71 -0.72 -25.43
CA ILE A 678 -41.77 0.20 -26.04
C ILE A 678 -41.18 -0.40 -27.32
N PHE A 679 -41.09 -1.72 -27.43
CA PHE A 679 -40.54 -2.42 -28.59
C PHE A 679 -41.44 -2.31 -29.81
N ALA A 680 -42.77 -2.40 -29.63
CA ALA A 680 -43.73 -2.15 -30.69
C ALA A 680 -43.71 -0.68 -31.15
N THR A 681 -43.65 0.26 -30.19
CA THR A 681 -43.78 1.69 -30.48
C THR A 681 -42.51 2.33 -31.05
N LEU A 682 -41.32 1.98 -30.54
CA LEU A 682 -40.03 2.49 -31.03
C LEU A 682 -39.41 1.65 -32.15
N LYS A 683 -40.10 0.59 -32.62
CA LYS A 683 -39.61 -0.36 -33.65
C LYS A 683 -38.22 -0.93 -33.34
N ILE A 684 -37.92 -1.15 -32.07
CA ILE A 684 -36.65 -1.73 -31.63
C ILE A 684 -36.68 -3.24 -31.93
N LEU A 685 -35.63 -3.76 -32.58
CA LEU A 685 -35.50 -5.20 -32.85
C LEU A 685 -35.56 -5.97 -31.53
N LYS A 686 -36.21 -7.15 -31.52
CA LYS A 686 -36.33 -8.02 -30.32
C LYS A 686 -34.98 -8.45 -29.70
N SER A 687 -33.87 -8.24 -30.42
CA SER A 687 -32.51 -8.35 -29.89
C SER A 687 -31.85 -6.96 -29.89
N PRO A 688 -31.41 -6.43 -28.73
CA PRO A 688 -30.72 -5.15 -28.67
C PRO A 688 -29.40 -5.18 -29.45
N PRO A 689 -29.02 -4.08 -30.13
CA PRO A 689 -27.72 -4.00 -30.81
C PRO A 689 -26.57 -4.06 -29.81
N ARG A 690 -25.36 -4.39 -30.28
CA ARG A 690 -24.16 -4.43 -29.44
C ARG A 690 -23.96 -3.11 -28.69
N ALA A 691 -23.68 -3.14 -27.38
CA ALA A 691 -23.59 -1.98 -26.48
C ALA A 691 -22.63 -0.91 -27.01
N SER A 692 -21.51 -1.35 -27.58
CA SER A 692 -20.47 -0.47 -28.15
C SER A 692 -20.85 0.20 -29.48
N THR A 693 -22.08 0.00 -29.99
CA THR A 693 -22.50 0.58 -31.26
C THR A 693 -23.16 1.95 -31.07
N PRO A 694 -22.95 2.92 -31.98
CA PRO A 694 -23.66 4.20 -31.95
C PRO A 694 -25.18 4.06 -31.98
N GLN A 695 -25.68 2.96 -32.56
CA GLN A 695 -27.09 2.63 -32.59
C GLN A 695 -27.65 2.32 -31.19
N ALA A 696 -26.91 1.57 -30.35
CA ALA A 696 -27.31 1.31 -28.96
C ALA A 696 -27.38 2.62 -28.17
N ALA A 697 -26.34 3.46 -28.24
CA ALA A 697 -26.30 4.75 -27.55
C ALA A 697 -27.43 5.70 -27.97
N ASN A 698 -27.77 5.74 -29.27
CA ASN A 698 -28.90 6.53 -29.76
C ASN A 698 -30.26 6.01 -29.28
N ILE A 699 -30.43 4.69 -29.18
CA ILE A 699 -31.64 4.08 -28.63
C ILE A 699 -31.74 4.37 -27.13
N CYS A 700 -30.66 4.24 -26.36
CA CYS A 700 -30.64 4.58 -24.93
C CYS A 700 -31.04 6.04 -24.70
N LYS A 701 -30.43 6.96 -25.46
CA LYS A 701 -30.75 8.39 -25.37
C LYS A 701 -32.20 8.70 -25.77
N ALA A 702 -32.73 7.99 -26.76
CA ALA A 702 -34.14 8.12 -27.14
C ALA A 702 -35.07 7.59 -26.05
N VAL A 703 -34.74 6.45 -25.44
CA VAL A 703 -35.47 5.85 -24.32
C VAL A 703 -35.46 6.79 -23.10
N ASP A 704 -34.32 7.34 -22.71
CA ASP A 704 -34.22 8.33 -21.61
C ASP A 704 -35.06 9.59 -21.86
N THR A 705 -35.10 10.06 -23.12
CA THR A 705 -35.86 11.26 -23.47
C THR A 705 -37.38 10.98 -23.47
N CYS A 706 -37.78 9.79 -23.88
CA CYS A 706 -39.18 9.40 -24.05
C CYS A 706 -39.80 8.74 -22.81
N LEU A 707 -38.98 8.20 -21.91
CA LEU A 707 -39.41 7.38 -20.78
C LEU A 707 -38.57 7.72 -19.55
N PRO A 708 -38.75 8.91 -18.97
CA PRO A 708 -37.84 9.45 -17.97
C PRO A 708 -37.74 8.60 -16.69
N PHE A 709 -38.75 7.76 -16.41
CA PHE A 709 -38.82 6.89 -15.22
C PHE A 709 -38.31 5.46 -15.45
N ILE A 710 -38.01 5.05 -16.70
CA ILE A 710 -37.71 3.63 -17.01
C ILE A 710 -36.44 3.13 -16.35
N GLU A 711 -35.40 3.97 -16.30
CA GLU A 711 -34.11 3.64 -15.70
C GLU A 711 -34.28 3.37 -14.21
N TYR A 712 -34.95 4.29 -13.50
CA TYR A 712 -35.23 4.11 -12.07
C TYR A 712 -36.08 2.86 -11.83
N ALA A 713 -37.15 2.68 -12.61
CA ALA A 713 -38.07 1.55 -12.46
C ALA A 713 -37.35 0.21 -12.66
N THR A 714 -36.54 0.09 -13.71
CA THR A 714 -35.75 -1.12 -14.01
C THR A 714 -34.77 -1.42 -12.88
N ASN A 715 -34.00 -0.41 -12.44
CA ASN A 715 -32.96 -0.62 -11.45
C ASN A 715 -33.48 -0.86 -10.02
N ASN A 716 -34.66 -0.33 -9.68
CA ASN A 716 -35.14 -0.30 -8.29
C ASN A 716 -36.42 -1.11 -8.04
N ALA A 717 -37.03 -1.75 -9.05
CA ALA A 717 -38.19 -2.63 -8.82
C ALA A 717 -37.88 -3.76 -7.81
N LEU A 718 -36.73 -4.44 -7.99
CA LEU A 718 -36.27 -5.49 -7.06
C LEU A 718 -35.90 -4.92 -5.69
N TYR A 719 -35.32 -3.72 -5.63
CA TYR A 719 -35.04 -3.04 -4.37
C TYR A 719 -36.33 -2.79 -3.57
N HIS A 720 -37.34 -2.18 -4.20
CA HIS A 720 -38.61 -1.93 -3.52
C HIS A 720 -39.31 -3.23 -3.10
N ALA A 721 -39.20 -4.31 -3.89
CA ALA A 721 -39.68 -5.61 -3.45
C ALA A 721 -38.88 -6.14 -2.23
N ASN A 722 -37.55 -6.01 -2.21
CA ASN A 722 -36.74 -6.43 -1.07
C ASN A 722 -37.11 -5.70 0.22
N GLU A 723 -37.23 -4.38 0.17
CA GLU A 723 -37.66 -3.56 1.32
C GLU A 723 -39.10 -3.86 1.74
N ALA A 724 -39.99 -4.18 0.79
CA ALA A 724 -41.35 -4.62 1.10
C ALA A 724 -41.35 -5.96 1.88
N GLN A 725 -40.54 -6.92 1.45
CA GLN A 725 -40.35 -8.20 2.14
C GLN A 725 -39.77 -8.00 3.54
N ALA A 726 -38.74 -7.17 3.69
CA ALA A 726 -38.13 -6.83 4.97
C ALA A 726 -39.13 -6.11 5.90
N GLY A 727 -39.97 -5.24 5.35
CA GLY A 727 -41.04 -4.53 6.05
C GLY A 727 -42.26 -5.40 6.40
N GLY A 728 -42.27 -6.69 6.06
CA GLY A 728 -43.33 -7.64 6.42
C GLY A 728 -44.43 -7.85 5.37
N VAL A 729 -44.26 -7.36 4.14
CA VAL A 729 -45.16 -7.63 3.00
C VAL A 729 -44.60 -8.78 2.16
N PRO A 730 -45.21 -9.98 2.17
CA PRO A 730 -44.66 -11.14 1.47
C PRO A 730 -44.56 -10.96 -0.04
N GLN A 731 -43.38 -11.21 -0.61
CA GLN A 731 -43.07 -11.06 -2.05
C GLN A 731 -42.98 -12.37 -2.81
N LYS A 732 -43.32 -13.51 -2.19
CA LYS A 732 -43.25 -14.83 -2.83
C LYS A 732 -43.99 -14.87 -4.18
N HIS A 733 -45.23 -14.37 -4.22
CA HIS A 733 -46.02 -14.33 -5.46
C HIS A 733 -45.44 -13.39 -6.51
N PHE A 734 -44.80 -12.31 -6.09
CA PHE A 734 -44.10 -11.40 -6.99
C PHE A 734 -42.90 -12.12 -7.64
N LEU A 735 -42.11 -12.87 -6.88
CA LEU A 735 -40.99 -13.66 -7.42
C LEU A 735 -41.46 -14.72 -8.44
N GLU A 736 -42.62 -15.34 -8.22
CA GLU A 736 -43.22 -16.33 -9.14
C GLU A 736 -43.74 -15.69 -10.45
N SER A 737 -44.15 -14.43 -10.41
CA SER A 737 -44.78 -13.72 -11.54
C SER A 737 -43.91 -12.59 -12.12
N PHE A 738 -42.66 -12.48 -11.67
CA PHE A 738 -41.75 -11.43 -12.10
C PHE A 738 -41.51 -11.50 -13.62
N PRO A 739 -41.71 -10.40 -14.38
CA PRO A 739 -41.56 -10.37 -15.83
C PRO A 739 -40.08 -10.36 -16.24
N LEU A 740 -39.33 -11.42 -15.88
CA LEU A 740 -37.89 -11.53 -16.05
C LEU A 740 -37.42 -11.29 -17.49
N PRO A 741 -38.04 -11.89 -18.55
CA PRO A 741 -37.59 -11.66 -19.92
C PRO A 741 -37.75 -10.21 -20.37
N GLN A 742 -38.84 -9.53 -19.96
CA GLN A 742 -39.01 -8.10 -20.27
C GLN A 742 -38.01 -7.25 -19.46
N TRP A 743 -37.81 -7.57 -18.18
CA TRP A 743 -36.88 -6.83 -17.33
C TRP A 743 -35.43 -6.92 -17.86
N VAL A 744 -34.96 -8.11 -18.26
CA VAL A 744 -33.62 -8.31 -18.84
C VAL A 744 -33.44 -7.51 -20.13
N GLN A 745 -34.50 -7.35 -20.93
CA GLN A 745 -34.44 -6.49 -22.12
C GLN A 745 -34.22 -5.02 -21.76
N PHE A 746 -34.92 -4.50 -20.74
CA PHE A 746 -34.70 -3.13 -20.27
C PHE A 746 -33.33 -2.95 -19.62
N ASP A 747 -32.89 -3.88 -18.77
CA ASP A 747 -31.58 -3.83 -18.14
C ASP A 747 -30.48 -3.79 -19.21
N ASN A 748 -30.50 -4.74 -20.15
CA ASN A 748 -29.52 -4.79 -21.24
C ASN A 748 -29.53 -3.56 -22.15
N LEU A 749 -30.69 -2.90 -22.32
CA LEU A 749 -30.77 -1.64 -23.03
C LEU A 749 -30.07 -0.52 -22.27
N LEU A 750 -30.18 -0.48 -20.94
CA LEU A 750 -29.57 0.56 -20.10
C LEU A 750 -28.08 0.30 -19.82
N GLN A 751 -27.58 -0.93 -19.99
CA GLN A 751 -26.16 -1.25 -19.82
C GLN A 751 -25.28 -0.71 -20.95
N GLU A 752 -24.30 0.12 -20.59
CA GLU A 752 -23.31 0.69 -21.50
C GLU A 752 -22.23 -0.32 -21.94
N HIS A 753 -21.92 -1.29 -21.09
CA HIS A 753 -20.85 -2.26 -21.30
C HIS A 753 -21.42 -3.65 -21.58
N GLU A 754 -20.94 -4.29 -22.65
CA GLU A 754 -21.37 -5.65 -23.02
C GLU A 754 -21.15 -6.69 -21.93
N VAL A 755 -20.10 -6.53 -21.12
CA VAL A 755 -19.75 -7.46 -20.04
C VAL A 755 -20.76 -7.45 -18.88
N HIS A 756 -21.55 -6.39 -18.75
CA HIS A 756 -22.58 -6.25 -17.71
C HIS A 756 -23.98 -6.61 -18.21
N ARG A 757 -24.12 -7.02 -19.48
CA ARG A 757 -25.40 -7.48 -20.03
C ARG A 757 -25.64 -8.94 -19.67
N HIS A 758 -26.85 -9.23 -19.22
CA HIS A 758 -27.26 -10.59 -18.87
C HIS A 758 -27.74 -11.36 -20.10
N SER A 759 -27.57 -12.68 -20.05
CA SER A 759 -28.17 -13.55 -21.06
C SER A 759 -29.70 -13.62 -20.90
N VAL A 760 -30.39 -14.01 -21.97
CA VAL A 760 -31.86 -14.22 -21.93
C VAL A 760 -32.26 -15.36 -20.98
N ASP A 761 -31.32 -16.25 -20.66
CA ASP A 761 -31.53 -17.42 -19.80
C ASP A 761 -31.10 -17.17 -18.33
N VAL A 762 -30.70 -15.94 -17.96
CA VAL A 762 -30.24 -15.61 -16.59
C VAL A 762 -31.30 -15.99 -15.54
N SER A 763 -30.87 -16.57 -14.41
CA SER A 763 -31.79 -16.88 -13.33
C SER A 763 -32.13 -15.65 -12.49
N LEU A 764 -33.34 -15.60 -11.93
CA LEU A 764 -33.70 -14.54 -10.99
C LEU A 764 -32.79 -14.58 -9.75
N LEU A 765 -32.39 -15.78 -9.30
CA LEU A 765 -31.50 -15.93 -8.15
C LEU A 765 -30.12 -15.30 -8.39
N TYR A 766 -29.58 -15.39 -9.61
CA TYR A 766 -28.34 -14.72 -10.01
C TYR A 766 -28.47 -13.20 -9.86
N LEU A 767 -29.54 -12.61 -10.40
CA LEU A 767 -29.80 -11.17 -10.33
C LEU A 767 -29.99 -10.68 -8.90
N LEU A 768 -30.68 -11.46 -8.06
CA LEU A 768 -30.86 -11.13 -6.64
C LEU A 768 -29.52 -11.16 -5.90
N GLY A 769 -28.64 -12.11 -6.23
CA GLY A 769 -27.27 -12.17 -5.71
C GLY A 769 -26.43 -10.97 -6.13
N GLU A 770 -26.39 -10.68 -7.42
CA GLU A 770 -25.62 -9.59 -8.02
C GLU A 770 -26.03 -8.20 -7.48
N ARG A 771 -27.34 -7.98 -7.27
CA ARG A 771 -27.92 -6.71 -6.83
C ARG A 771 -28.08 -6.57 -5.31
N ASN A 772 -27.56 -7.50 -4.51
CA ASN A 772 -27.65 -7.53 -3.05
C ASN A 772 -29.10 -7.51 -2.49
N MET A 773 -29.91 -8.53 -2.81
CA MET A 773 -31.32 -8.62 -2.40
C MET A 773 -31.56 -9.76 -1.38
N PRO A 774 -31.04 -9.66 -0.14
CA PRO A 774 -31.02 -10.75 0.82
C PRO A 774 -32.40 -11.27 1.25
N ASP A 775 -33.39 -10.39 1.41
CA ASP A 775 -34.71 -10.79 1.90
C ASP A 775 -35.55 -11.43 0.80
N LEU A 776 -35.37 -11.01 -0.45
CA LEU A 776 -35.92 -11.73 -1.60
C LEU A 776 -35.26 -13.09 -1.80
N ILE A 777 -33.94 -13.21 -1.56
CA ILE A 777 -33.24 -14.50 -1.59
C ILE A 777 -33.84 -15.45 -0.54
N LYS A 778 -34.04 -14.99 0.70
CA LYS A 778 -34.68 -15.79 1.77
C LYS A 778 -36.12 -16.21 1.43
N ALA A 779 -36.85 -15.36 0.71
CA ALA A 779 -38.23 -15.64 0.28
C ALA A 779 -38.33 -16.41 -1.05
N TYR A 780 -37.20 -16.77 -1.66
CA TYR A 780 -37.15 -17.37 -2.99
C TYR A 780 -37.84 -18.75 -3.02
N PRO A 781 -38.82 -18.97 -3.90
CA PRO A 781 -39.70 -20.13 -3.82
C PRO A 781 -39.13 -21.43 -4.41
N TYR A 782 -38.03 -21.35 -5.17
CA TYR A 782 -37.48 -22.49 -5.92
C TYR A 782 -36.25 -23.10 -5.22
N PRO A 783 -36.05 -24.43 -5.28
CA PRO A 783 -34.88 -25.11 -4.71
C PRO A 783 -33.61 -24.94 -5.55
N THR A 784 -33.51 -23.89 -6.38
CA THR A 784 -32.36 -23.64 -7.27
C THR A 784 -31.09 -23.48 -6.44
N SER A 785 -30.03 -24.20 -6.84
CA SER A 785 -28.74 -24.13 -6.15
C SER A 785 -28.04 -22.80 -6.45
N CYS A 786 -27.55 -22.09 -5.43
CA CYS A 786 -26.72 -20.90 -5.63
C CYS A 786 -25.33 -21.20 -6.24
N LEU A 787 -25.04 -22.49 -6.46
CA LEU A 787 -23.84 -23.02 -7.12
C LEU A 787 -24.11 -23.50 -8.55
N GLU A 788 -25.31 -23.30 -9.10
CA GLU A 788 -25.58 -23.67 -10.49
C GLU A 788 -24.81 -22.75 -11.44
N VAL A 789 -24.08 -23.35 -12.40
CA VAL A 789 -23.27 -22.61 -13.37
C VAL A 789 -24.15 -22.17 -14.54
N GLU A 790 -24.36 -20.87 -14.63
CA GLU A 790 -25.09 -20.16 -15.67
C GLU A 790 -24.15 -19.66 -16.79
N LYS A 791 -24.71 -19.07 -17.85
CA LYS A 791 -23.92 -18.49 -18.96
C LYS A 791 -23.44 -17.06 -18.66
N GLU A 792 -23.62 -16.60 -17.43
CA GLU A 792 -23.32 -15.24 -16.99
C GLU A 792 -21.84 -15.04 -16.63
N HIS A 793 -21.44 -13.77 -16.52
CA HIS A 793 -20.05 -13.35 -16.34
C HIS A 793 -19.36 -13.99 -15.12
N TYR A 794 -20.05 -14.04 -13.99
CA TYR A 794 -19.52 -14.59 -12.73
C TYR A 794 -19.80 -16.10 -12.56
N GLY A 795 -20.47 -16.72 -13.52
CA GLY A 795 -20.74 -18.16 -13.52
C GLY A 795 -21.91 -18.59 -12.65
N CYS A 796 -21.98 -18.24 -11.36
CA CYS A 796 -23.08 -18.68 -10.48
C CYS A 796 -23.55 -17.56 -9.52
N PRO A 797 -24.76 -17.68 -8.93
CA PRO A 797 -25.32 -16.65 -8.05
C PRO A 797 -24.42 -16.25 -6.86
N VAL A 798 -23.76 -17.21 -6.21
CA VAL A 798 -22.88 -16.89 -5.07
C VAL A 798 -21.63 -16.12 -5.52
N PHE A 799 -21.03 -16.48 -6.67
CA PHE A 799 -19.89 -15.74 -7.21
C PHE A 799 -20.28 -14.35 -7.72
N ALA A 800 -21.49 -14.19 -8.25
CA ALA A 800 -22.01 -12.87 -8.60
C ALA A 800 -22.14 -11.97 -7.37
N ALA A 801 -22.74 -12.48 -6.28
CA ALA A 801 -22.85 -11.76 -5.04
C ALA A 801 -21.47 -11.42 -4.43
N MET A 802 -20.50 -12.33 -4.50
CA MET A 802 -19.13 -12.08 -4.03
C MET A 802 -18.43 -11.03 -4.90
N ALA A 803 -18.49 -11.15 -6.22
CA ALA A 803 -17.84 -10.25 -7.16
C ALA A 803 -18.37 -8.81 -7.09
N THR A 804 -19.66 -8.62 -6.78
CA THR A 804 -20.26 -7.28 -6.61
C THR A 804 -20.14 -6.73 -5.19
N GLY A 805 -19.56 -7.48 -4.24
CA GLY A 805 -19.46 -7.07 -2.84
C GLY A 805 -20.79 -7.13 -2.07
N SER A 806 -21.75 -7.92 -2.54
CA SER A 806 -23.10 -8.08 -2.00
C SER A 806 -23.11 -9.01 -0.78
N LYS A 807 -22.57 -8.53 0.34
CA LYS A 807 -22.32 -9.34 1.54
C LYS A 807 -23.58 -9.98 2.12
N ASP A 808 -24.68 -9.24 2.17
CA ASP A 808 -25.94 -9.75 2.73
C ASP A 808 -26.55 -10.83 1.83
N ALA A 809 -26.45 -10.65 0.51
CA ALA A 809 -26.86 -11.68 -0.44
C ALA A 809 -25.99 -12.93 -0.35
N VAL A 810 -24.66 -12.82 -0.21
CA VAL A 810 -23.78 -13.99 0.03
C VAL A 810 -24.26 -14.76 1.26
N LYS A 811 -24.53 -14.05 2.37
CA LYS A 811 -25.04 -14.67 3.59
C LYS A 811 -26.36 -15.39 3.35
N ALA A 812 -27.35 -14.73 2.73
CA ALA A 812 -28.65 -15.31 2.45
C ALA A 812 -28.58 -16.53 1.50
N LEU A 813 -27.71 -16.49 0.48
CA LEU A 813 -27.50 -17.60 -0.45
C LEU A 813 -26.88 -18.82 0.24
N LEU A 814 -25.93 -18.60 1.15
CA LEU A 814 -25.30 -19.68 1.93
C LEU A 814 -26.25 -20.26 2.98
N GLU A 815 -27.07 -19.43 3.63
CA GLU A 815 -28.12 -19.86 4.55
C GLU A 815 -29.16 -20.74 3.85
N ASN A 816 -29.67 -20.31 2.69
CA ASN A 816 -30.60 -21.11 1.88
C ASN A 816 -30.00 -22.45 1.44
N LEU A 817 -28.70 -22.46 1.10
CA LEU A 817 -27.99 -23.68 0.73
C LEU A 817 -27.84 -24.64 1.93
N ALA A 818 -27.57 -24.11 3.13
CA ALA A 818 -27.46 -24.90 4.36
C ALA A 818 -28.81 -25.42 4.89
N ALA A 819 -29.92 -24.72 4.57
CA ALA A 819 -31.27 -25.08 4.98
C ALA A 819 -31.93 -26.19 4.14
N GLN A 820 -31.30 -26.63 3.04
CA GLN A 820 -31.80 -27.77 2.26
C GLN A 820 -31.68 -29.08 3.09
N PRO A 821 -32.72 -29.94 3.14
CA PRO A 821 -32.71 -31.12 4.00
C PRO A 821 -31.75 -32.18 3.45
N ILE A 822 -30.52 -32.18 3.96
CA ILE A 822 -29.68 -33.37 3.97
C ILE A 822 -30.01 -34.10 5.27
N GLU A 823 -30.44 -35.36 5.18
CA GLU A 823 -30.81 -36.16 6.34
C GLU A 823 -29.67 -36.16 7.39
N ASN A 824 -30.02 -35.73 8.61
CA ASN A 824 -29.20 -35.69 9.83
C ASN A 824 -28.06 -34.65 9.88
N GLN A 825 -28.38 -33.43 10.35
CA GLN A 825 -27.78 -32.79 11.55
C GLN A 825 -28.21 -31.32 11.68
N HIS A 826 -28.53 -30.89 12.91
CA HIS A 826 -28.76 -29.49 13.25
C HIS A 826 -27.47 -28.68 13.11
N TYR A 827 -27.47 -27.64 12.27
CA TYR A 827 -26.38 -26.66 12.20
C TYR A 827 -26.47 -25.72 13.42
N GLU A 828 -25.39 -25.59 14.19
CA GLU A 828 -25.27 -24.55 15.22
C GLU A 828 -25.07 -23.18 14.56
N ASP A 829 -25.86 -22.17 14.95
CA ASP A 829 -25.84 -20.77 14.47
C ASP A 829 -24.44 -20.14 14.40
N ASN A 830 -23.51 -20.61 15.25
CA ASN A 830 -22.15 -20.11 15.36
C ASN A 830 -21.26 -20.47 14.14
N THR A 831 -21.66 -21.48 13.36
CA THR A 831 -20.91 -21.91 12.16
C THR A 831 -21.15 -20.96 10.99
N ILE A 832 -22.36 -20.39 10.87
CA ILE A 832 -22.78 -19.46 9.82
C ILE A 832 -22.05 -18.12 9.95
N TYR A 833 -21.91 -17.61 11.18
CA TYR A 833 -21.13 -16.40 11.46
C TYR A 833 -19.66 -16.55 11.07
N LYS A 834 -19.07 -17.74 11.32
CA LYS A 834 -17.70 -18.05 10.92
C LYS A 834 -17.53 -18.17 9.40
N TYR A 835 -18.55 -18.69 8.70
CA TYR A 835 -18.56 -18.75 7.24
C TYR A 835 -18.56 -17.36 6.57
N TYR A 836 -19.20 -16.38 7.20
CA TYR A 836 -19.28 -15.00 6.71
C TYR A 836 -17.97 -14.23 6.87
N GLU A 837 -17.26 -14.38 8.00
CA GLU A 837 -15.96 -13.73 8.21
C GLU A 837 -14.90 -14.21 7.21
N GLU A 838 -14.91 -15.50 6.85
CA GLU A 838 -13.94 -16.09 5.91
C GLU A 838 -14.13 -15.57 4.46
N CYS A 839 -15.38 -15.41 3.99
CA CYS A 839 -15.67 -14.86 2.65
C CYS A 839 -15.38 -13.36 2.51
N ASN A 840 -15.22 -12.63 3.61
CA ASN A 840 -14.86 -11.20 3.61
C ASN A 840 -13.35 -10.95 3.52
N GLN A 841 -12.50 -11.98 3.66
CA GLN A 841 -11.04 -11.80 3.73
C GLN A 841 -10.32 -11.99 2.39
N THR A 842 -10.95 -12.69 1.43
CA THR A 842 -10.40 -12.91 0.09
C THR A 842 -11.43 -12.46 -0.95
N GLU A 843 -11.23 -11.30 -1.57
CA GLU A 843 -12.24 -10.73 -2.47
C GLU A 843 -11.98 -11.12 -3.94
N ILE A 844 -12.89 -11.91 -4.49
CA ILE A 844 -13.17 -11.89 -5.93
C ILE A 844 -13.75 -10.50 -6.23
N GLY A 845 -13.10 -9.72 -7.09
CA GLY A 845 -13.59 -8.41 -7.53
C GLY A 845 -14.44 -8.49 -8.80
N ARG A 846 -15.00 -7.35 -9.24
CA ARG A 846 -15.81 -7.24 -10.47
C ARG A 846 -15.05 -7.64 -11.75
N ASP A 847 -13.72 -7.67 -11.71
CA ASP A 847 -12.87 -8.13 -12.83
C ASP A 847 -12.85 -9.66 -12.99
N PHE A 848 -13.43 -10.39 -12.05
CA PHE A 848 -13.48 -11.85 -12.10
C PHE A 848 -14.37 -12.35 -13.22
N THR A 849 -13.81 -13.23 -14.05
CA THR A 849 -14.54 -13.91 -15.11
C THR A 849 -14.54 -15.42 -14.85
N PHE A 850 -15.73 -16.01 -14.87
CA PHE A 850 -15.86 -17.46 -14.75
C PHE A 850 -15.58 -18.16 -16.09
N SER A 851 -14.52 -18.98 -16.12
CA SER A 851 -14.26 -19.89 -17.25
C SER A 851 -15.00 -21.22 -17.09
N LYS A 852 -15.73 -21.63 -18.13
CA LYS A 852 -16.42 -22.93 -18.23
C LYS A 852 -15.48 -24.13 -18.26
N GLY A 853 -14.20 -23.91 -18.59
CA GLY A 853 -13.16 -24.95 -18.54
C GLY A 853 -12.73 -25.33 -17.11
N ARG A 854 -13.34 -24.72 -16.08
CA ARG A 854 -12.94 -24.87 -14.67
C ARG A 854 -14.17 -24.95 -13.76
N THR A 855 -14.06 -25.77 -12.70
CA THR A 855 -15.16 -26.00 -11.76
C THR A 855 -15.23 -24.94 -10.65
N ILE A 856 -16.41 -24.75 -10.05
CA ILE A 856 -16.60 -23.88 -8.87
C ILE A 856 -15.70 -24.32 -7.72
N LEU A 857 -15.50 -25.63 -7.53
CA LEU A 857 -14.58 -26.17 -6.53
C LEU A 857 -13.15 -25.70 -6.76
N SER A 858 -12.69 -25.65 -8.01
CA SER A 858 -11.35 -25.19 -8.36
C SER A 858 -11.16 -23.69 -8.10
N TYR A 859 -12.15 -22.84 -8.41
CA TYR A 859 -12.12 -21.42 -8.04
C TYR A 859 -12.16 -21.22 -6.52
N SER A 860 -13.05 -21.94 -5.83
CA SER A 860 -13.17 -21.87 -4.37
C SER A 860 -11.87 -22.31 -3.70
N ALA A 861 -11.16 -23.27 -4.29
CA ALA A 861 -9.87 -23.73 -3.80
C ALA A 861 -8.73 -22.73 -4.05
N GLU A 862 -8.75 -22.00 -5.17
CA GLU A 862 -7.78 -20.93 -5.46
C GLU A 862 -7.94 -19.71 -4.57
N TYR A 863 -9.17 -19.30 -4.28
CA TYR A 863 -9.44 -18.12 -3.46
C TYR A 863 -9.56 -18.43 -1.96
N GLY A 864 -9.43 -19.70 -1.58
CA GLY A 864 -9.41 -20.10 -0.17
C GLY A 864 -10.80 -20.14 0.49
N TYR A 865 -11.89 -20.23 -0.28
CA TYR A 865 -13.27 -20.26 0.22
C TYR A 865 -13.63 -21.60 0.86
N LYS A 866 -13.05 -21.85 2.03
CA LYS A 866 -13.21 -23.06 2.82
C LYS A 866 -14.68 -23.44 3.04
N SER A 867 -15.56 -22.48 3.32
CA SER A 867 -17.00 -22.68 3.50
C SER A 867 -17.66 -23.29 2.25
N ILE A 868 -17.41 -22.68 1.09
CA ILE A 868 -17.95 -23.15 -0.20
C ILE A 868 -17.37 -24.52 -0.55
N VAL A 869 -16.06 -24.73 -0.34
CA VAL A 869 -15.41 -26.04 -0.51
C VAL A 869 -16.06 -27.09 0.39
N SER A 870 -16.27 -26.79 1.68
CA SER A 870 -16.92 -27.73 2.62
C SER A 870 -18.35 -28.08 2.23
N LEU A 871 -19.11 -27.14 1.67
CA LEU A 871 -20.47 -27.37 1.21
C LEU A 871 -20.49 -28.21 -0.07
N ILE A 872 -19.62 -27.90 -1.05
CA ILE A 872 -19.49 -28.67 -2.29
C ILE A 872 -19.09 -30.13 -1.99
N LEU A 873 -18.15 -30.35 -1.06
CA LEU A 873 -17.69 -31.69 -0.68
C LEU A 873 -18.76 -32.56 0.00
N LYS A 874 -19.81 -31.95 0.56
CA LYS A 874 -20.97 -32.67 1.13
C LYS A 874 -21.98 -33.11 0.08
N GLY A 875 -21.96 -32.52 -1.12
CA GLY A 875 -22.85 -32.89 -2.21
C GLY A 875 -22.54 -34.28 -2.78
N GLU A 876 -23.58 -35.06 -3.09
CA GLU A 876 -23.42 -36.32 -3.81
C GLU A 876 -23.05 -36.03 -5.28
N ASN A 877 -22.06 -36.76 -5.84
CA ASN A 877 -21.70 -36.80 -7.26
C ASN A 877 -20.75 -35.71 -7.83
N MET A 878 -19.89 -35.08 -7.03
CA MET A 878 -18.85 -34.14 -7.52
C MET A 878 -17.47 -34.80 -7.80
N ASP A 879 -16.87 -34.42 -8.93
CA ASP A 879 -15.48 -34.77 -9.27
C ASP A 879 -14.48 -33.81 -8.61
N ILE A 880 -13.98 -34.24 -7.44
CA ILE A 880 -12.99 -33.51 -6.62
C ILE A 880 -11.65 -33.30 -7.35
N ASP A 881 -11.33 -34.15 -8.33
CA ASP A 881 -10.08 -34.11 -9.10
C ASP A 881 -10.27 -33.53 -10.51
N SER A 882 -11.37 -32.82 -10.73
CA SER A 882 -11.66 -32.14 -11.99
C SER A 882 -10.50 -31.23 -12.42
N LYS A 883 -10.01 -31.45 -13.63
CA LYS A 883 -8.86 -30.72 -14.19
C LYS A 883 -9.33 -29.55 -15.05
N ASP A 884 -8.67 -28.42 -14.87
CA ASP A 884 -8.83 -27.27 -15.77
C ASP A 884 -8.07 -27.44 -17.10
N GLU A 885 -8.10 -26.40 -17.95
CA GLU A 885 -7.42 -26.38 -19.24
C GLU A 885 -5.90 -26.56 -19.16
N MET A 886 -5.27 -26.31 -18.01
CA MET A 886 -3.84 -26.55 -17.76
C MET A 886 -3.57 -27.91 -17.10
N GLY A 887 -4.62 -28.68 -16.80
CA GLY A 887 -4.54 -29.96 -16.11
C GLY A 887 -4.50 -29.83 -14.58
N GLN A 888 -4.77 -28.64 -14.00
CA GLN A 888 -4.69 -28.42 -12.56
C GLN A 888 -5.98 -28.81 -11.86
N THR A 889 -5.85 -29.53 -10.74
CA THR A 889 -6.98 -29.90 -9.86
C THR A 889 -7.24 -28.80 -8.82
N PRO A 890 -8.40 -28.81 -8.13
CA PRO A 890 -8.64 -27.92 -6.99
C PRO A 890 -7.53 -27.99 -5.93
N LEU A 891 -7.00 -29.19 -5.67
CA LEU A 891 -5.89 -29.38 -4.73
C LEU A 891 -4.60 -28.69 -5.21
N SER A 892 -4.30 -28.73 -6.51
CA SER A 892 -3.16 -27.98 -7.09
C SER A 892 -3.30 -26.47 -6.90
N TRP A 893 -4.50 -25.93 -7.08
CA TRP A 893 -4.77 -24.49 -6.87
C TRP A 893 -4.65 -24.08 -5.40
N ALA A 894 -5.24 -24.84 -4.49
CA ALA A 894 -5.12 -24.59 -3.05
C ALA A 894 -3.65 -24.68 -2.60
N ALA A 895 -2.91 -25.67 -3.11
CA ALA A 895 -1.50 -25.85 -2.78
C ALA A 895 -0.60 -24.74 -3.34
N ARG A 896 -0.91 -24.26 -4.55
CA ARG A 896 -0.23 -23.14 -5.21
C ARG A 896 -0.41 -21.81 -4.48
N LYS A 897 -1.58 -21.58 -3.89
CA LYS A 897 -1.93 -20.33 -3.19
C LYS A 897 -1.68 -20.40 -1.67
N GLY A 898 -1.37 -21.59 -1.15
CA GLY A 898 -1.04 -21.77 0.26
C GLY A 898 -2.25 -21.86 1.19
N HIS A 899 -3.42 -22.23 0.68
CA HIS A 899 -4.66 -22.28 1.47
C HIS A 899 -4.73 -23.56 2.32
N GLU A 900 -4.04 -23.55 3.45
CA GLU A 900 -3.89 -24.68 4.38
C GLU A 900 -5.23 -25.33 4.75
N ALA A 901 -6.24 -24.53 5.12
CA ALA A 901 -7.54 -25.04 5.54
C ALA A 901 -8.31 -25.74 4.41
N VAL A 902 -8.20 -25.22 3.17
CA VAL A 902 -8.80 -25.85 2.00
C VAL A 902 -8.07 -27.15 1.66
N VAL A 903 -6.73 -27.14 1.69
CA VAL A 903 -5.92 -28.35 1.49
C VAL A 903 -6.33 -29.42 2.49
N ALA A 904 -6.44 -29.09 3.79
CA ALA A 904 -6.89 -30.04 4.81
C ALA A 904 -8.27 -30.63 4.49
N LEU A 905 -9.26 -29.81 4.13
CA LEU A 905 -10.60 -30.29 3.75
C LEU A 905 -10.59 -31.23 2.54
N LEU A 906 -9.83 -30.89 1.50
CA LEU A 906 -9.73 -31.72 0.29
C LEU A 906 -9.05 -33.07 0.60
N LEU A 907 -8.05 -33.08 1.48
CA LEU A 907 -7.38 -34.30 1.92
C LEU A 907 -8.30 -35.18 2.80
N ASP A 908 -9.05 -34.58 3.71
CA ASP A 908 -9.99 -35.27 4.62
C ASP A 908 -11.15 -35.94 3.87
N ALA A 909 -11.51 -35.45 2.68
CA ALA A 909 -12.50 -36.10 1.80
C ALA A 909 -12.07 -37.51 1.35
N GLY A 910 -10.77 -37.86 1.45
CA GLY A 910 -10.22 -39.21 1.26
C GLY A 910 -10.18 -39.74 -0.18
N LYS A 911 -10.92 -39.11 -1.11
CA LYS A 911 -11.03 -39.48 -2.52
C LYS A 911 -10.05 -38.74 -3.45
N VAL A 912 -9.40 -37.68 -2.97
CA VAL A 912 -8.54 -36.81 -3.79
C VAL A 912 -7.26 -37.52 -4.26
N ASP A 913 -6.91 -37.30 -5.53
CA ASP A 913 -5.62 -37.67 -6.12
C ASP A 913 -4.55 -36.63 -5.75
N VAL A 914 -3.85 -36.89 -4.64
CA VAL A 914 -2.81 -36.01 -4.10
C VAL A 914 -1.61 -35.79 -5.03
N ASP A 915 -1.43 -36.68 -6.01
CA ASP A 915 -0.29 -36.71 -6.92
C ASP A 915 -0.68 -36.35 -8.36
N SER A 916 -1.89 -35.82 -8.55
CA SER A 916 -2.37 -35.49 -9.89
C SER A 916 -1.46 -34.49 -10.59
N LYS A 917 -0.98 -34.86 -11.78
CA LYS A 917 -0.11 -34.03 -12.59
C LYS A 917 -0.90 -33.12 -13.52
N ASP A 918 -0.44 -31.88 -13.62
CA ASP A 918 -0.85 -30.94 -14.66
C ASP A 918 -0.09 -31.19 -15.99
N GLN A 919 -0.35 -30.38 -17.02
CA GLN A 919 0.27 -30.53 -18.34
C GLN A 919 1.80 -30.42 -18.34
N ASN A 920 2.39 -29.75 -17.34
CA ASN A 920 3.83 -29.64 -17.16
C ASN A 920 4.40 -30.77 -16.28
N GLY A 921 3.56 -31.73 -15.87
CA GLY A 921 3.95 -32.81 -14.96
C GLY A 921 4.04 -32.38 -13.49
N GLN A 922 3.51 -31.22 -13.12
CA GLN A 922 3.64 -30.65 -11.77
C GLN A 922 2.50 -31.16 -10.87
N THR A 923 2.83 -31.55 -9.64
CA THR A 923 1.88 -32.05 -8.62
C THR A 923 1.48 -30.94 -7.64
N PRO A 924 0.42 -31.11 -6.82
CA PRO A 924 0.13 -30.18 -5.73
C PRO A 924 1.32 -29.95 -4.79
N LEU A 925 2.08 -31.00 -4.47
CA LEU A 925 3.29 -30.89 -3.65
C LEU A 925 4.35 -30.01 -4.32
N TRP A 926 4.54 -30.17 -5.63
CA TRP A 926 5.45 -29.32 -6.40
C TRP A 926 5.08 -27.83 -6.30
N TRP A 927 3.79 -27.51 -6.46
CA TRP A 927 3.28 -26.14 -6.37
C TRP A 927 3.52 -25.54 -4.98
N ALA A 928 3.23 -26.30 -3.92
CA ALA A 928 3.47 -25.86 -2.55
C ALA A 928 4.97 -25.61 -2.25
N VAL A 929 5.85 -26.45 -2.79
CA VAL A 929 7.30 -26.30 -2.64
C VAL A 929 7.81 -25.04 -3.35
N ARG A 930 7.40 -24.83 -4.61
CA ARG A 930 7.80 -23.67 -5.43
C ARG A 930 7.44 -22.35 -4.75
N TYR A 931 6.23 -22.23 -4.24
CA TYR A 931 5.73 -21.01 -3.59
C TYR A 931 6.00 -20.97 -2.07
N ARG A 932 6.81 -21.92 -1.56
CA ARG A 932 7.32 -21.94 -0.18
C ARG A 932 6.23 -22.06 0.90
N HIS A 933 5.11 -22.72 0.59
CA HIS A 933 4.01 -22.96 1.53
C HIS A 933 4.31 -24.14 2.46
N LYS A 934 5.20 -23.92 3.44
CA LYS A 934 5.69 -24.97 4.36
C LYS A 934 4.60 -25.79 5.03
N ALA A 935 3.52 -25.15 5.50
CA ALA A 935 2.43 -25.85 6.17
C ALA A 935 1.63 -26.74 5.21
N VAL A 936 1.35 -26.28 3.99
CA VAL A 936 0.75 -27.11 2.93
C VAL A 936 1.66 -28.29 2.59
N VAL A 937 2.98 -28.07 2.47
CA VAL A 937 3.94 -29.17 2.25
C VAL A 937 3.85 -30.18 3.40
N ALA A 938 3.79 -29.73 4.66
CA ALA A 938 3.63 -30.62 5.81
C ALA A 938 2.32 -31.42 5.78
N LEU A 939 1.20 -30.77 5.44
CA LEU A 939 -0.10 -31.43 5.30
C LEU A 939 -0.07 -32.52 4.21
N LEU A 940 0.48 -32.20 3.03
CA LEU A 940 0.59 -33.16 1.93
C LEU A 940 1.48 -34.35 2.31
N LEU A 941 2.66 -34.10 2.91
CA LEU A 941 3.61 -35.15 3.31
C LEU A 941 3.12 -36.06 4.45
N ASN A 942 2.21 -35.57 5.29
CA ASN A 942 1.57 -36.38 6.32
C ASN A 942 0.57 -37.41 5.76
N THR A 943 0.16 -37.28 4.50
CA THR A 943 -0.69 -38.28 3.85
C THR A 943 0.11 -39.52 3.50
N THR A 944 -0.51 -40.71 3.59
CA THR A 944 0.17 -41.96 3.24
C THR A 944 0.30 -42.18 1.73
N LYS A 945 -0.45 -41.42 0.91
CA LYS A 945 -0.55 -41.61 -0.54
C LYS A 945 0.46 -40.81 -1.37
N VAL A 946 1.00 -39.70 -0.84
CA VAL A 946 1.84 -38.79 -1.62
C VAL A 946 3.20 -39.40 -2.01
N ASP A 947 3.56 -39.28 -3.28
CA ASP A 947 4.89 -39.59 -3.80
C ASP A 947 5.72 -38.31 -4.00
N ALA A 948 6.59 -38.04 -3.02
CA ALA A 948 7.50 -36.90 -3.03
C ALA A 948 8.65 -36.98 -4.05
N ASN A 949 8.74 -38.07 -4.83
CA ASN A 949 9.77 -38.27 -5.86
C ASN A 949 9.26 -38.08 -7.29
N LEU A 950 7.98 -37.72 -7.47
CA LEU A 950 7.43 -37.50 -8.80
C LEU A 950 8.16 -36.37 -9.52
N LYS A 951 8.61 -36.69 -10.73
CA LYS A 951 9.31 -35.76 -11.62
C LYS A 951 8.35 -34.97 -12.48
N ASP A 952 8.68 -33.70 -12.69
CA ASP A 952 8.04 -32.81 -13.66
C ASP A 952 8.59 -33.01 -15.09
N GLN A 953 8.15 -32.16 -16.02
CA GLN A 953 8.66 -32.16 -17.39
C GLN A 953 10.15 -31.81 -17.53
N TYR A 954 10.84 -31.33 -16.50
CA TYR A 954 12.30 -31.12 -16.53
C TYR A 954 13.05 -32.29 -15.90
N GLY A 955 12.34 -33.30 -15.40
CA GLY A 955 12.92 -34.41 -14.65
C GLY A 955 13.22 -34.06 -13.19
N GLN A 956 12.82 -32.88 -12.72
CA GLN A 956 13.13 -32.40 -11.37
C GLN A 956 12.09 -32.89 -10.37
N THR A 957 12.54 -33.28 -9.17
CA THR A 957 11.68 -33.65 -8.03
C THR A 957 11.34 -32.41 -7.19
N PRO A 958 10.32 -32.48 -6.32
CA PRO A 958 10.07 -31.44 -5.31
C PRO A 958 11.32 -31.06 -4.51
N LEU A 959 12.19 -32.02 -4.16
CA LEU A 959 13.46 -31.72 -3.50
C LEU A 959 14.38 -30.86 -4.39
N SER A 960 14.58 -31.22 -5.66
CA SER A 960 15.40 -30.43 -6.58
C SER A 960 14.92 -28.97 -6.68
N TRP A 961 13.62 -28.75 -6.69
CA TRP A 961 13.02 -27.40 -6.70
C TRP A 961 13.21 -26.66 -5.38
N ALA A 962 13.05 -27.34 -4.23
CA ALA A 962 13.34 -26.76 -2.92
C ALA A 962 14.80 -26.33 -2.83
N VAL A 963 15.72 -27.12 -3.39
CA VAL A 963 17.14 -26.77 -3.46
C VAL A 963 17.36 -25.57 -4.37
N GLN A 964 16.89 -25.61 -5.62
CA GLN A 964 17.11 -24.55 -6.61
C GLN A 964 16.68 -23.17 -6.09
N TYR A 965 15.54 -23.10 -5.38
CA TYR A 965 14.99 -21.87 -4.81
C TYR A 965 15.46 -21.53 -3.39
N ARG A 966 16.51 -22.19 -2.88
CA ARG A 966 17.10 -21.97 -1.54
C ARG A 966 16.08 -22.09 -0.40
N ASN A 967 15.13 -23.01 -0.51
CA ASN A 967 14.10 -23.22 0.49
C ASN A 967 14.55 -24.26 1.53
N GLU A 968 15.41 -23.83 2.45
CA GLU A 968 15.99 -24.68 3.50
C GLU A 968 14.92 -25.38 4.35
N ALA A 969 13.89 -24.67 4.78
CA ALA A 969 12.86 -25.22 5.66
C ALA A 969 12.06 -26.35 4.99
N VAL A 970 11.74 -26.20 3.70
CA VAL A 970 11.03 -27.22 2.92
C VAL A 970 11.97 -28.36 2.53
N ALA A 971 13.22 -28.07 2.16
CA ALA A 971 14.22 -29.10 1.88
C ALA A 971 14.43 -30.00 3.11
N LYS A 972 14.59 -29.41 4.30
CA LYS A 972 14.68 -30.15 5.56
C LYS A 972 13.44 -31.02 5.80
N LEU A 973 12.25 -30.44 5.64
CA LEU A 973 11.00 -31.16 5.86
C LEU A 973 10.81 -32.33 4.88
N LEU A 974 11.22 -32.19 3.61
CA LEU A 974 11.24 -33.27 2.63
C LEU A 974 12.24 -34.38 3.02
N LEU A 975 13.45 -34.00 3.44
CA LEU A 975 14.50 -34.95 3.85
C LEU A 975 14.13 -35.72 5.12
N ASP A 976 13.51 -35.06 6.11
CA ASP A 976 13.09 -35.64 7.38
C ASP A 976 12.04 -36.76 7.20
N THR A 977 11.30 -36.79 6.08
CA THR A 977 10.36 -37.89 5.78
C THR A 977 11.06 -39.24 5.56
N GLY A 978 12.34 -39.22 5.17
CA GLY A 978 13.10 -40.43 4.79
C GLY A 978 12.63 -41.12 3.50
N LYS A 979 11.57 -40.62 2.84
CA LYS A 979 10.97 -41.20 1.62
C LYS A 979 11.54 -40.62 0.32
N VAL A 980 12.29 -39.52 0.42
CA VAL A 980 12.81 -38.79 -0.75
C VAL A 980 14.14 -39.36 -1.24
N ASP A 981 14.25 -39.55 -2.55
CA ASP A 981 15.50 -39.90 -3.24
C ASP A 981 16.38 -38.65 -3.40
N VAL A 982 17.39 -38.56 -2.53
CA VAL A 982 18.34 -37.44 -2.49
C VAL A 982 19.28 -37.37 -3.71
N ASN A 983 19.36 -38.44 -4.50
CA ASN A 983 20.22 -38.54 -5.68
C ASN A 983 19.44 -38.47 -6.99
N SER A 984 18.13 -38.17 -6.95
CA SER A 984 17.30 -38.14 -8.14
C SER A 984 17.78 -37.09 -9.14
N THR A 985 18.10 -37.52 -10.36
CA THR A 985 18.64 -36.64 -11.41
C THR A 985 17.55 -36.02 -12.28
N ASP A 986 17.78 -34.78 -12.73
CA ASP A 986 16.95 -34.14 -13.75
C ASP A 986 17.29 -34.61 -15.18
N ARG A 987 16.65 -34.02 -16.21
CA ARG A 987 16.90 -34.37 -17.62
C ARG A 987 18.33 -34.09 -18.09
N ASN A 988 19.08 -33.25 -17.37
CA ASN A 988 20.50 -33.00 -17.65
C ASN A 988 21.42 -33.92 -16.83
N GLY A 989 20.88 -34.81 -16.01
CA GLY A 989 21.64 -35.66 -15.11
C GLY A 989 22.05 -34.96 -13.81
N GLN A 990 21.56 -33.76 -13.51
CA GLN A 990 21.98 -33.01 -12.32
C GLN A 990 21.22 -33.48 -11.07
N THR A 991 21.95 -33.73 -9.98
CA THR A 991 21.40 -34.06 -8.66
C THR A 991 21.04 -32.80 -7.86
N PRO A 992 20.23 -32.91 -6.80
CA PRO A 992 19.99 -31.80 -5.87
C PRO A 992 21.29 -31.21 -5.31
N LEU A 993 22.28 -32.04 -4.99
CA LEU A 993 23.59 -31.55 -4.52
C LEU A 993 24.32 -30.74 -5.61
N SER A 994 24.24 -31.15 -6.88
CA SER A 994 24.80 -30.40 -8.01
C SER A 994 24.16 -29.01 -8.14
N TRP A 995 22.85 -28.91 -7.99
CA TRP A 995 22.12 -27.63 -7.97
C TRP A 995 22.51 -26.75 -6.77
N ALA A 996 22.65 -27.32 -5.57
CA ALA A 996 23.12 -26.58 -4.39
C ALA A 996 24.56 -26.08 -4.58
N ALA A 997 25.42 -26.91 -5.18
CA ALA A 997 26.81 -26.61 -5.46
C ALA A 997 27.00 -25.51 -6.50
N TRP A 998 26.19 -25.50 -7.56
CA TRP A 998 26.21 -24.45 -8.57
C TRP A 998 25.74 -23.10 -8.03
N ASN A 999 24.64 -23.08 -7.26
CA ASN A 999 24.04 -21.83 -6.78
C ASN A 999 24.63 -21.32 -5.45
N GLY A 1000 25.49 -22.10 -4.78
CA GLY A 1000 26.11 -21.71 -3.51
C GLY A 1000 25.14 -21.79 -2.33
N HIS A 1001 24.17 -22.71 -2.36
CA HIS A 1001 23.16 -22.84 -1.31
C HIS A 1001 23.70 -23.64 -0.12
N GLU A 1002 24.59 -23.03 0.65
CA GLU A 1002 25.38 -23.62 1.74
C GLU A 1002 24.56 -24.44 2.74
N ALA A 1003 23.50 -23.87 3.31
CA ALA A 1003 22.68 -24.55 4.31
C ALA A 1003 21.99 -25.80 3.74
N VAL A 1004 21.54 -25.74 2.48
CA VAL A 1004 20.89 -26.86 1.81
C VAL A 1004 21.91 -27.92 1.40
N ALA A 1005 23.09 -27.51 0.92
CA ALA A 1005 24.20 -28.42 0.64
C ALA A 1005 24.59 -29.19 1.91
N LYS A 1006 24.70 -28.50 3.05
CA LYS A 1006 24.95 -29.13 4.34
C LYS A 1006 23.85 -30.13 4.72
N LEU A 1007 22.58 -29.74 4.63
CA LEU A 1007 21.45 -30.66 4.89
C LEU A 1007 21.51 -31.92 4.03
N LEU A 1008 21.81 -31.78 2.74
CA LEU A 1008 21.95 -32.92 1.83
C LEU A 1008 23.12 -33.83 2.24
N LEU A 1009 24.29 -33.26 2.53
CA LEU A 1009 25.47 -34.02 2.97
C LEU A 1009 25.25 -34.74 4.30
N ASP A 1010 24.59 -34.08 5.25
CA ASP A 1010 24.27 -34.62 6.58
C ASP A 1010 23.34 -35.86 6.52
N THR A 1011 22.63 -36.08 5.40
CA THR A 1011 21.84 -37.32 5.21
C THR A 1011 22.70 -38.58 5.13
N GLY A 1012 23.98 -38.45 4.77
CA GLY A 1012 24.91 -39.57 4.53
C GLY A 1012 24.59 -40.47 3.32
N LYS A 1013 23.47 -40.23 2.62
CA LYS A 1013 22.99 -41.02 1.47
C LYS A 1013 23.37 -40.43 0.12
N VAL A 1014 23.88 -39.20 0.09
CA VAL A 1014 24.18 -38.47 -1.14
C VAL A 1014 25.42 -39.04 -1.83
N ASP A 1015 25.34 -39.19 -3.14
CA ASP A 1015 26.48 -39.45 -4.03
C ASP A 1015 27.16 -38.12 -4.39
N VAL A 1016 28.28 -37.84 -3.73
CA VAL A 1016 29.02 -36.56 -3.85
C VAL A 1016 29.76 -36.41 -5.18
N ASP A 1017 29.96 -37.50 -5.93
CA ASP A 1017 30.68 -37.52 -7.21
C ASP A 1017 29.78 -37.89 -8.40
N SER A 1018 28.46 -37.84 -8.20
CA SER A 1018 27.50 -38.07 -9.28
C SER A 1018 27.75 -37.13 -10.45
N LYS A 1019 27.83 -37.69 -11.66
CA LYS A 1019 28.11 -36.95 -12.90
C LYS A 1019 26.84 -36.67 -13.67
N ASP A 1020 26.69 -35.43 -14.09
CA ASP A 1020 25.64 -35.04 -15.03
C ASP A 1020 25.97 -35.46 -16.48
N HIS A 1021 25.10 -35.15 -17.43
CA HIS A 1021 25.29 -35.47 -18.85
C HIS A 1021 26.48 -34.75 -19.50
N GLU A 1022 27.07 -33.74 -18.86
CA GLU A 1022 28.32 -33.09 -19.28
C GLU A 1022 29.54 -33.63 -18.52
N GLY A 1023 29.34 -34.64 -17.67
CA GLY A 1023 30.37 -35.21 -16.81
C GLY A 1023 30.71 -34.36 -15.58
N GLN A 1024 29.93 -33.31 -15.28
CA GLN A 1024 30.20 -32.42 -14.16
C GLN A 1024 29.76 -33.06 -12.84
N THR A 1025 30.65 -33.03 -11.85
CA THR A 1025 30.36 -33.38 -10.45
C THR A 1025 29.90 -32.13 -9.68
N PRO A 1026 29.26 -32.28 -8.50
CA PRO A 1026 28.99 -31.15 -7.61
C PRO A 1026 30.24 -30.30 -7.32
N LEU A 1027 31.40 -30.92 -7.10
CA LEU A 1027 32.65 -30.19 -6.86
C LEU A 1027 33.08 -29.36 -8.08
N LEU A 1028 32.92 -29.88 -9.30
CA LEU A 1028 33.17 -29.14 -10.53
C LEU A 1028 32.25 -27.93 -10.65
N ARG A 1029 30.94 -28.10 -10.41
CA ARG A 1029 29.92 -27.02 -10.46
C ARG A 1029 30.20 -25.93 -9.41
N ALA A 1030 30.58 -26.30 -8.19
CA ALA A 1030 30.96 -25.36 -7.14
C ALA A 1030 32.27 -24.63 -7.47
N ALA A 1031 33.27 -25.33 -8.01
CA ALA A 1031 34.54 -24.73 -8.40
C ALA A 1031 34.42 -23.78 -9.60
N GLN A 1032 33.55 -24.10 -10.57
CA GLN A 1032 33.23 -23.24 -11.70
C GLN A 1032 32.50 -21.96 -11.25
N SER A 1033 31.58 -22.08 -10.29
CA SER A 1033 30.78 -20.95 -9.81
C SER A 1033 31.47 -20.13 -8.71
N GLY A 1034 32.56 -20.64 -8.14
CA GLY A 1034 33.33 -19.94 -7.10
C GLY A 1034 32.76 -20.07 -5.69
N ASN A 1035 31.91 -21.07 -5.44
CA ASN A 1035 31.19 -21.24 -4.17
C ASN A 1035 32.08 -21.88 -3.11
N VAL A 1036 32.96 -21.06 -2.50
CA VAL A 1036 34.02 -21.49 -1.57
C VAL A 1036 33.51 -22.40 -0.45
N VAL A 1037 32.44 -22.01 0.24
CA VAL A 1037 31.94 -22.78 1.40
C VAL A 1037 31.41 -24.15 0.98
N VAL A 1038 30.72 -24.25 -0.17
CA VAL A 1038 30.27 -25.56 -0.66
C VAL A 1038 31.45 -26.42 -1.12
N VAL A 1039 32.48 -25.80 -1.72
CA VAL A 1039 33.74 -26.50 -2.01
C VAL A 1039 34.39 -27.04 -0.72
N GLU A 1040 34.45 -26.25 0.36
CA GLU A 1040 34.96 -26.69 1.66
C GLU A 1040 34.15 -27.87 2.23
N MET A 1041 32.81 -27.79 2.18
CA MET A 1041 31.93 -28.86 2.65
C MET A 1041 32.13 -30.16 1.86
N LEU A 1042 32.21 -30.09 0.53
CA LEU A 1042 32.42 -31.25 -0.33
C LEU A 1042 33.79 -31.89 -0.06
N LEU A 1043 34.83 -31.06 0.08
CA LEU A 1043 36.20 -31.51 0.34
C LEU A 1043 36.40 -32.08 1.75
N ALA A 1044 35.56 -31.69 2.71
CA ALA A 1044 35.52 -32.29 4.03
C ALA A 1044 34.94 -33.72 4.02
N THR A 1045 34.32 -34.15 2.92
CA THR A 1045 33.89 -35.55 2.76
C THR A 1045 35.04 -36.42 2.26
N ASP A 1046 35.30 -37.55 2.93
CA ASP A 1046 36.40 -38.47 2.56
C ASP A 1046 36.20 -39.17 1.20
N LYS A 1047 35.03 -39.02 0.58
CA LYS A 1047 34.62 -39.74 -0.64
C LYS A 1047 34.89 -38.97 -1.93
N VAL A 1048 35.17 -37.67 -1.87
CA VAL A 1048 35.19 -36.81 -3.08
C VAL A 1048 36.46 -36.99 -3.92
N ASP A 1049 36.30 -37.20 -5.23
CA ASP A 1049 37.41 -37.21 -6.19
C ASP A 1049 37.70 -35.78 -6.69
N VAL A 1050 38.71 -35.16 -6.08
CA VAL A 1050 39.17 -33.80 -6.39
C VAL A 1050 39.73 -33.62 -7.80
N ASN A 1051 40.04 -34.72 -8.51
CA ASN A 1051 40.60 -34.71 -9.86
C ASN A 1051 39.61 -35.20 -10.92
N SER A 1052 38.36 -35.48 -10.53
CA SER A 1052 37.31 -35.92 -11.46
C SER A 1052 37.10 -34.86 -12.54
N THR A 1053 37.10 -35.30 -13.80
CA THR A 1053 36.98 -34.40 -14.95
C THR A 1053 35.61 -34.48 -15.61
N ASP A 1054 35.21 -33.37 -16.21
CA ASP A 1054 34.07 -33.28 -17.10
C ASP A 1054 34.34 -33.90 -18.49
N GLN A 1055 33.36 -33.82 -19.39
CA GLN A 1055 33.50 -34.24 -20.78
C GLN A 1055 34.52 -33.44 -21.58
N ASN A 1056 35.00 -32.29 -21.13
CA ASN A 1056 36.11 -31.57 -21.76
C ASN A 1056 37.46 -31.96 -21.16
N GLY A 1057 37.50 -32.88 -20.18
CA GLY A 1057 38.70 -33.24 -19.45
C GLY A 1057 39.12 -32.20 -18.41
N LYS A 1058 38.26 -31.23 -18.07
CA LYS A 1058 38.58 -30.20 -17.07
C LYS A 1058 38.25 -30.70 -15.66
N ALA A 1059 39.23 -30.58 -14.77
CA ALA A 1059 39.08 -30.80 -13.33
C ALA A 1059 38.64 -29.52 -12.59
N PRO A 1060 38.22 -29.63 -11.31
CA PRO A 1060 37.82 -28.48 -10.49
C PRO A 1060 38.85 -27.35 -10.47
N LEU A 1061 40.14 -27.70 -10.38
CA LEU A 1061 41.23 -26.72 -10.40
C LEU A 1061 41.31 -25.95 -11.73
N SER A 1062 41.09 -26.63 -12.86
CA SER A 1062 41.08 -25.99 -14.19
C SER A 1062 39.91 -25.02 -14.35
N TRP A 1063 38.72 -25.40 -13.86
CA TRP A 1063 37.55 -24.51 -13.86
C TRP A 1063 37.73 -23.29 -12.95
N ALA A 1064 38.19 -23.50 -11.72
CA ALA A 1064 38.48 -22.42 -10.80
C ALA A 1064 39.57 -21.48 -11.35
N ALA A 1065 40.58 -22.03 -12.04
CA ALA A 1065 41.63 -21.26 -12.65
C ALA A 1065 41.16 -20.47 -13.88
N GLN A 1066 40.29 -21.07 -14.71
CA GLN A 1066 39.69 -20.43 -15.88
C GLN A 1066 38.77 -19.26 -15.50
N GLN A 1067 38.02 -19.38 -14.40
CA GLN A 1067 37.07 -18.37 -13.93
C GLN A 1067 37.69 -17.35 -12.96
N GLY A 1068 38.94 -17.56 -12.54
CA GLY A 1068 39.67 -16.63 -11.68
C GLY A 1068 39.36 -16.75 -10.18
N HIS A 1069 38.78 -17.86 -9.74
CA HIS A 1069 38.35 -18.09 -8.36
C HIS A 1069 39.52 -18.44 -7.43
N GLY A 1070 40.36 -17.44 -7.12
CA GLY A 1070 41.60 -17.61 -6.35
C GLY A 1070 41.43 -18.29 -4.99
N THR A 1071 40.33 -18.05 -4.28
CA THR A 1071 40.06 -18.69 -2.98
C THR A 1071 39.81 -20.20 -3.13
N VAL A 1072 39.04 -20.60 -4.15
CA VAL A 1072 38.81 -22.02 -4.49
C VAL A 1072 40.12 -22.69 -4.91
N VAL A 1073 40.93 -22.02 -5.75
CA VAL A 1073 42.25 -22.51 -6.15
C VAL A 1073 43.15 -22.73 -4.93
N ARG A 1074 43.23 -21.76 -4.01
CA ARG A 1074 44.01 -21.87 -2.78
C ARG A 1074 43.57 -23.05 -1.92
N LEU A 1075 42.25 -23.25 -1.78
CA LEU A 1075 41.69 -24.35 -1.00
C LEU A 1075 42.00 -25.72 -1.63
N LEU A 1076 41.81 -25.88 -2.94
CA LEU A 1076 42.14 -27.11 -3.66
C LEU A 1076 43.64 -27.45 -3.56
N LEU A 1077 44.51 -26.43 -3.66
CA LEU A 1077 45.96 -26.60 -3.51
C LEU A 1077 46.37 -26.99 -2.07
N TYR A 1078 45.71 -26.42 -1.06
CA TYR A 1078 46.00 -26.69 0.36
C TYR A 1078 45.78 -28.16 0.74
N ILE A 1079 44.74 -28.80 0.19
CA ILE A 1079 44.43 -30.22 0.47
C ILE A 1079 45.48 -31.17 -0.09
N GLY A 1080 46.27 -30.73 -1.07
CA GLY A 1080 47.43 -31.46 -1.58
C GLY A 1080 47.14 -32.74 -2.38
N LYS A 1081 45.86 -33.13 -2.53
CA LYS A 1081 45.41 -34.28 -3.34
C LYS A 1081 45.19 -33.95 -4.84
N VAL A 1082 45.31 -32.68 -5.22
CA VAL A 1082 45.02 -32.20 -6.58
C VAL A 1082 46.20 -32.41 -7.53
N ASN A 1083 45.92 -32.84 -8.77
CA ASN A 1083 46.88 -32.86 -9.86
C ASN A 1083 46.96 -31.47 -10.51
N ILE A 1084 48.00 -30.71 -10.17
CA ILE A 1084 48.14 -29.29 -10.51
C ILE A 1084 48.32 -29.06 -12.02
N ASP A 1085 48.88 -30.04 -12.74
CA ASP A 1085 49.15 -29.97 -14.18
C ASP A 1085 48.23 -30.87 -15.02
N LEU A 1086 47.06 -31.24 -14.48
CA LEU A 1086 46.09 -32.06 -15.21
C LEU A 1086 45.65 -31.34 -16.50
N LYS A 1087 45.90 -31.99 -17.64
CA LYS A 1087 45.56 -31.47 -18.96
C LYS A 1087 44.13 -31.83 -19.34
N ASP A 1088 43.41 -30.85 -19.88
CA ASP A 1088 42.11 -31.08 -20.50
C ASP A 1088 42.24 -31.71 -21.90
N ARG A 1089 41.10 -31.95 -22.58
CA ARG A 1089 41.09 -32.54 -23.94
C ARG A 1089 41.78 -31.68 -25.00
N LYS A 1090 42.06 -30.39 -24.74
CA LYS A 1090 42.84 -29.52 -25.62
C LYS A 1090 44.33 -29.50 -25.23
N GLY A 1091 44.71 -30.21 -24.17
CA GLY A 1091 46.07 -30.21 -23.63
C GLY A 1091 46.36 -29.04 -22.68
N GLN A 1092 45.35 -28.25 -22.28
CA GLN A 1092 45.55 -27.05 -21.47
C GLN A 1092 45.56 -27.40 -19.98
N THR A 1093 46.53 -26.83 -19.25
CA THR A 1093 46.65 -26.95 -17.78
C THR A 1093 45.89 -25.81 -17.07
N PRO A 1094 45.64 -25.89 -15.75
CA PRO A 1094 45.10 -24.77 -14.98
C PRO A 1094 45.90 -23.46 -15.16
N LEU A 1095 47.24 -23.55 -15.24
CA LEU A 1095 48.08 -22.37 -15.48
C LEU A 1095 47.86 -21.79 -16.89
N SER A 1096 47.69 -22.63 -17.92
CA SER A 1096 47.35 -22.16 -19.28
C SER A 1096 46.00 -21.42 -19.29
N TRP A 1097 45.00 -21.92 -18.58
CA TRP A 1097 43.69 -21.27 -18.47
C TRP A 1097 43.75 -19.93 -17.72
N ALA A 1098 44.49 -19.86 -16.61
CA ALA A 1098 44.73 -18.61 -15.87
C ALA A 1098 45.48 -17.59 -16.74
N ALA A 1099 46.47 -18.06 -17.51
CA ALA A 1099 47.25 -17.24 -18.41
C ALA A 1099 46.45 -16.72 -19.60
N TRP A 1100 45.58 -17.53 -20.22
CA TRP A 1100 44.70 -17.10 -21.31
C TRP A 1100 43.69 -16.03 -20.83
N ASN A 1101 43.06 -16.23 -19.66
CA ASN A 1101 42.01 -15.33 -19.15
C ASN A 1101 42.54 -14.13 -18.36
N GLY A 1102 43.83 -14.05 -18.08
CA GLY A 1102 44.43 -12.90 -17.38
C GLY A 1102 44.25 -12.90 -15.87
N HIS A 1103 44.01 -14.07 -15.26
CA HIS A 1103 43.81 -14.20 -13.82
C HIS A 1103 45.13 -14.22 -13.04
N GLU A 1104 45.72 -13.03 -12.84
CA GLU A 1104 47.00 -12.82 -12.16
C GLU A 1104 47.11 -13.53 -10.80
N ALA A 1105 46.11 -13.36 -9.93
CA ALA A 1105 46.13 -13.93 -8.58
C ALA A 1105 46.16 -15.46 -8.60
N VAL A 1106 45.40 -16.08 -9.50
CA VAL A 1106 45.40 -17.53 -9.71
C VAL A 1106 46.75 -18.00 -10.28
N ALA A 1107 47.26 -17.32 -11.31
CA ALA A 1107 48.55 -17.66 -11.90
C ALA A 1107 49.65 -17.60 -10.84
N LYS A 1108 49.66 -16.56 -9.99
CA LYS A 1108 50.58 -16.47 -8.86
C LYS A 1108 50.42 -17.62 -7.87
N LEU A 1109 49.20 -17.94 -7.44
CA LEU A 1109 48.93 -19.05 -6.50
C LEU A 1109 49.44 -20.39 -7.05
N LEU A 1110 49.23 -20.67 -8.35
CA LEU A 1110 49.73 -21.88 -8.99
C LEU A 1110 51.26 -21.90 -9.04
N LEU A 1111 51.90 -20.79 -9.44
CA LEU A 1111 53.36 -20.68 -9.53
C LEU A 1111 54.07 -20.77 -8.17
N ASP A 1112 53.47 -20.18 -7.12
CA ASP A 1112 54.01 -20.18 -5.75
C ASP A 1112 54.10 -21.60 -5.16
N THR A 1113 53.39 -22.59 -5.73
CA THR A 1113 53.53 -24.01 -5.33
C THR A 1113 54.90 -24.59 -5.68
N GLY A 1114 55.61 -24.02 -6.66
CA GLY A 1114 56.90 -24.49 -7.17
C GLY A 1114 56.85 -25.81 -7.94
N LYS A 1115 55.68 -26.47 -8.03
CA LYS A 1115 55.48 -27.79 -8.65
C LYS A 1115 54.96 -27.75 -10.08
N VAL A 1116 54.43 -26.60 -10.52
CA VAL A 1116 53.80 -26.42 -11.84
C VAL A 1116 54.81 -26.48 -12.99
N ASP A 1117 54.47 -27.21 -14.05
CA ASP A 1117 55.18 -27.12 -15.33
C ASP A 1117 54.80 -25.85 -16.10
N VAL A 1118 55.65 -24.82 -15.96
CA VAL A 1118 55.47 -23.51 -16.61
C VAL A 1118 55.62 -23.54 -18.13
N ASN A 1119 56.17 -24.63 -18.70
CA ASN A 1119 56.41 -24.80 -20.13
C ASN A 1119 55.48 -25.84 -20.77
N SER A 1120 54.49 -26.37 -20.02
CA SER A 1120 53.55 -27.34 -20.55
C SER A 1120 52.83 -26.78 -21.78
N THR A 1121 52.89 -27.53 -22.88
CA THR A 1121 52.21 -27.17 -24.13
C THR A 1121 50.84 -27.82 -24.24
N ASP A 1122 49.92 -27.10 -24.87
CA ASP A 1122 48.65 -27.64 -25.36
C ASP A 1122 48.78 -28.29 -26.75
N GLN A 1123 47.68 -28.77 -27.33
CA GLN A 1123 47.69 -29.45 -28.63
C GLN A 1123 48.18 -28.58 -29.79
N ASN A 1124 48.12 -27.25 -29.66
CA ASN A 1124 48.63 -26.31 -30.66
C ASN A 1124 50.08 -25.88 -30.35
N GLY A 1125 50.75 -26.54 -29.40
CA GLY A 1125 52.09 -26.16 -28.96
C GLY A 1125 52.12 -24.90 -28.08
N GLN A 1126 50.98 -24.39 -27.60
CA GLN A 1126 50.96 -23.13 -26.86
C GLN A 1126 51.27 -23.34 -25.38
N THR A 1127 52.26 -22.59 -24.89
CA THR A 1127 52.65 -22.51 -23.48
C THR A 1127 51.83 -21.44 -22.74
N PRO A 1128 51.77 -21.46 -21.39
CA PRO A 1128 51.18 -20.36 -20.63
C PRO A 1128 51.77 -18.98 -20.99
N LEU A 1129 53.07 -18.91 -21.31
CA LEU A 1129 53.72 -17.68 -21.75
C LEU A 1129 53.21 -17.20 -23.11
N LEU A 1130 53.07 -18.11 -24.08
CA LEU A 1130 52.46 -17.81 -25.38
C LEU A 1130 51.04 -17.25 -25.22
N TRP A 1131 50.23 -17.85 -24.33
CA TRP A 1131 48.88 -17.37 -24.05
C TRP A 1131 48.85 -15.99 -23.40
N ALA A 1132 49.66 -15.77 -22.37
CA ALA A 1132 49.75 -14.48 -21.71
C ALA A 1132 50.26 -13.38 -22.67
N ALA A 1133 51.22 -13.71 -23.55
CA ALA A 1133 51.76 -12.79 -24.53
C ALA A 1133 50.76 -12.45 -25.64
N GLN A 1134 50.07 -13.47 -26.18
CA GLN A 1134 49.03 -13.29 -27.21
C GLN A 1134 47.83 -12.48 -26.72
N LYS A 1135 47.55 -12.48 -25.41
CA LYS A 1135 46.44 -11.73 -24.82
C LYS A 1135 46.85 -10.43 -24.14
N GLY A 1136 48.15 -10.11 -24.13
CA GLY A 1136 48.67 -8.86 -23.57
C GLY A 1136 48.71 -8.80 -22.04
N HIS A 1137 48.65 -9.95 -21.35
CA HIS A 1137 48.57 -10.04 -19.89
C HIS A 1137 49.93 -9.81 -19.22
N LYS A 1138 50.41 -8.56 -19.26
CA LYS A 1138 51.73 -8.11 -18.77
C LYS A 1138 52.15 -8.72 -17.43
N LYS A 1139 51.26 -8.72 -16.44
CA LYS A 1139 51.60 -9.18 -15.10
C LYS A 1139 51.79 -10.69 -15.02
N ILE A 1140 51.04 -11.47 -15.81
CA ILE A 1140 51.25 -12.92 -15.90
C ILE A 1140 52.55 -13.21 -16.63
N VAL A 1141 52.87 -12.47 -17.69
CA VAL A 1141 54.18 -12.55 -18.37
C VAL A 1141 55.30 -12.29 -17.35
N GLN A 1142 55.18 -11.24 -16.53
CA GLN A 1142 56.15 -10.95 -15.48
C GLN A 1142 56.28 -12.09 -14.46
N LEU A 1143 55.16 -12.64 -13.98
CA LEU A 1143 55.14 -13.76 -13.04
C LEU A 1143 55.84 -15.00 -13.63
N LEU A 1144 55.56 -15.35 -14.88
CA LEU A 1144 56.17 -16.48 -15.57
C LEU A 1144 57.68 -16.28 -15.77
N LEU A 1145 58.10 -15.07 -16.19
CA LEU A 1145 59.52 -14.73 -16.35
C LEU A 1145 60.29 -14.79 -15.03
N ASN A 1146 59.68 -14.33 -13.93
CA ASN A 1146 60.27 -14.34 -12.60
C ASN A 1146 60.55 -15.75 -12.07
N THR A 1147 59.91 -16.79 -12.61
CA THR A 1147 60.22 -18.18 -12.22
C THR A 1147 61.63 -18.62 -12.61
N GLY A 1148 62.24 -17.96 -13.61
CA GLY A 1148 63.54 -18.33 -14.18
C GLY A 1148 63.55 -19.65 -14.97
N LYS A 1149 62.44 -20.40 -14.97
CA LYS A 1149 62.31 -21.72 -15.61
C LYS A 1149 61.61 -21.66 -16.99
N VAL A 1150 61.00 -20.52 -17.33
CA VAL A 1150 60.20 -20.38 -18.55
C VAL A 1150 61.08 -20.30 -19.81
N ASN A 1151 60.70 -21.02 -20.86
CA ASN A 1151 61.33 -20.95 -22.18
C ASN A 1151 60.72 -19.78 -22.98
N VAL A 1152 61.43 -18.66 -23.05
CA VAL A 1152 60.97 -17.43 -23.73
C VAL A 1152 60.91 -17.54 -25.25
N ASN A 1153 61.54 -18.56 -25.83
CA ASN A 1153 61.57 -18.81 -27.28
C ASN A 1153 60.73 -20.04 -27.68
N SER A 1154 59.83 -20.52 -26.82
CA SER A 1154 58.92 -21.61 -27.20
C SER A 1154 58.06 -21.22 -28.39
N THR A 1155 57.93 -22.09 -29.39
CA THR A 1155 57.10 -21.84 -30.56
C THR A 1155 55.81 -22.65 -30.49
N ASP A 1156 54.71 -22.07 -30.95
CA ASP A 1156 53.49 -22.83 -31.22
C ASP A 1156 53.58 -23.66 -32.53
N GLN A 1157 52.49 -24.33 -32.90
CA GLN A 1157 52.40 -25.15 -34.11
C GLN A 1157 52.64 -24.40 -35.42
N TYR A 1158 52.59 -23.06 -35.42
CA TYR A 1158 52.86 -22.22 -36.58
C TYR A 1158 54.30 -21.67 -36.56
N GLY A 1159 55.10 -22.00 -35.55
CA GLY A 1159 56.45 -21.45 -35.38
C GLY A 1159 56.47 -20.08 -34.71
N GLN A 1160 55.36 -19.60 -34.14
CA GLN A 1160 55.27 -18.26 -33.55
C GLN A 1160 55.73 -18.27 -32.08
N THR A 1161 56.58 -17.30 -31.72
CA THR A 1161 57.12 -17.11 -30.36
C THR A 1161 56.25 -16.18 -29.52
N PRO A 1162 56.40 -16.11 -28.18
CA PRO A 1162 55.73 -15.11 -27.35
C PRO A 1162 55.96 -13.69 -27.86
N LEU A 1163 57.16 -13.39 -28.38
CA LEU A 1163 57.49 -12.09 -28.92
C LEU A 1163 56.70 -11.79 -30.20
N SER A 1164 56.58 -12.74 -31.14
CA SER A 1164 55.79 -12.51 -32.36
C SER A 1164 54.30 -12.37 -32.06
N ARG A 1165 53.75 -13.15 -31.12
CA ARG A 1165 52.35 -13.03 -30.67
C ARG A 1165 52.07 -11.69 -29.98
N ALA A 1166 52.99 -11.21 -29.13
CA ALA A 1166 52.86 -9.90 -28.47
C ALA A 1166 53.02 -8.72 -29.44
N ALA A 1167 53.90 -8.85 -30.42
CA ALA A 1167 54.11 -7.88 -31.48
C ALA A 1167 52.87 -7.76 -32.38
N TRP A 1168 52.33 -8.88 -32.84
CA TRP A 1168 51.08 -8.93 -33.61
C TRP A 1168 49.89 -8.31 -32.84
N GLY A 1169 49.80 -8.58 -31.53
CA GLY A 1169 48.76 -8.01 -30.68
C GLY A 1169 48.96 -6.54 -30.30
N GLY A 1170 50.05 -5.89 -30.73
CA GLY A 1170 50.36 -4.50 -30.38
C GLY A 1170 50.67 -4.26 -28.89
N TYR A 1171 51.01 -5.31 -28.13
CA TYR A 1171 51.18 -5.23 -26.67
C TYR A 1171 52.60 -4.75 -26.29
N LYS A 1172 52.85 -3.45 -26.52
CA LYS A 1172 54.16 -2.81 -26.28
C LYS A 1172 54.82 -3.17 -24.94
N ALA A 1173 54.08 -3.13 -23.84
CA ALA A 1173 54.64 -3.41 -22.52
C ALA A 1173 55.04 -4.89 -22.32
N VAL A 1174 54.42 -5.82 -23.04
CA VAL A 1174 54.81 -7.24 -23.07
C VAL A 1174 56.04 -7.42 -23.96
N VAL A 1175 56.07 -6.77 -25.12
CA VAL A 1175 57.23 -6.78 -26.03
C VAL A 1175 58.47 -6.25 -25.31
N GLU A 1176 58.40 -5.09 -24.67
CA GLU A 1176 59.49 -4.51 -23.88
C GLU A 1176 59.98 -5.46 -22.78
N MET A 1177 59.05 -6.13 -22.10
CA MET A 1177 59.38 -7.07 -21.03
C MET A 1177 60.07 -8.34 -21.53
N LEU A 1178 59.61 -8.89 -22.66
CA LEU A 1178 60.25 -10.05 -23.30
C LEU A 1178 61.66 -9.68 -23.81
N LEU A 1179 61.83 -8.53 -24.46
CA LEU A 1179 63.12 -8.05 -24.93
C LEU A 1179 64.11 -7.80 -23.78
N ALA A 1180 63.62 -7.26 -22.65
CA ALA A 1180 64.43 -6.99 -21.46
C ALA A 1180 65.06 -8.25 -20.83
N THR A 1181 64.57 -9.45 -21.17
CA THR A 1181 65.18 -10.71 -20.71
C THR A 1181 66.56 -10.98 -21.32
N GLY A 1182 66.89 -10.36 -22.47
CA GLY A 1182 68.13 -10.57 -23.22
C GLY A 1182 68.28 -11.97 -23.83
N LYS A 1183 67.28 -12.85 -23.67
CA LYS A 1183 67.31 -14.26 -24.12
C LYS A 1183 66.40 -14.53 -25.33
N VAL A 1184 65.61 -13.53 -25.75
CA VAL A 1184 64.62 -13.69 -26.82
C VAL A 1184 65.28 -13.59 -28.19
N ASP A 1185 64.93 -14.50 -29.10
CA ASP A 1185 65.31 -14.41 -30.51
C ASP A 1185 64.37 -13.45 -31.26
N VAL A 1186 64.86 -12.24 -31.50
CA VAL A 1186 64.12 -11.18 -32.20
C VAL A 1186 63.96 -11.43 -33.71
N ASN A 1187 64.74 -12.35 -34.27
CA ASN A 1187 64.74 -12.68 -35.70
C ASN A 1187 64.12 -14.05 -36.00
N SER A 1188 63.54 -14.70 -35.00
CA SER A 1188 62.85 -15.99 -35.18
C SER A 1188 61.77 -15.86 -36.26
N LYS A 1189 61.78 -16.79 -37.21
CA LYS A 1189 60.82 -16.85 -38.31
C LYS A 1189 59.78 -17.93 -38.03
N ASP A 1190 58.51 -17.58 -38.23
CA ASP A 1190 57.43 -18.57 -38.24
C ASP A 1190 57.38 -19.35 -39.56
N GLN A 1191 56.41 -20.24 -39.72
CA GLN A 1191 56.27 -21.09 -40.92
C GLN A 1191 56.05 -20.30 -42.21
N ASP A 1192 55.52 -19.07 -42.11
CA ASP A 1192 55.32 -18.16 -43.24
C ASP A 1192 56.53 -17.23 -43.48
N GLY A 1193 57.63 -17.45 -42.74
CA GLY A 1193 58.84 -16.65 -42.81
C GLY A 1193 58.73 -15.28 -42.13
N GLN A 1194 57.66 -15.02 -41.39
CA GLN A 1194 57.42 -13.74 -40.71
C GLN A 1194 58.19 -13.67 -39.40
N THR A 1195 58.74 -12.49 -39.10
CA THR A 1195 59.46 -12.19 -37.86
C THR A 1195 58.56 -11.38 -36.91
N PRO A 1196 58.89 -11.26 -35.61
CA PRO A 1196 58.16 -10.34 -34.74
C PRO A 1196 58.05 -8.91 -35.27
N LEU A 1197 59.08 -8.43 -35.98
CA LEU A 1197 59.06 -7.10 -36.60
C LEU A 1197 58.07 -7.01 -37.78
N SER A 1198 57.99 -8.05 -38.62
CA SER A 1198 57.04 -8.04 -39.73
C SER A 1198 55.59 -8.13 -39.26
N TRP A 1199 55.33 -8.85 -38.16
CA TRP A 1199 54.02 -8.86 -37.49
C TRP A 1199 53.67 -7.55 -36.79
N ALA A 1200 54.65 -6.79 -36.27
CA ALA A 1200 54.42 -5.46 -35.68
C ALA A 1200 54.13 -4.37 -36.73
N ALA A 1201 54.55 -4.59 -37.98
CA ALA A 1201 54.38 -3.65 -39.08
C ALA A 1201 53.05 -3.82 -39.85
N GLN A 1202 52.37 -4.95 -39.65
CA GLN A 1202 51.01 -5.21 -40.10
C GLN A 1202 50.01 -4.65 -39.08
#